data_AF-A0A1T3C6T2-F1
#
_entry.id   AF-A0A1T3C6T2-F1
#
_cell.length_a   1.000
_cell.length_b   1.000
_cell.length_c   1.000
_cell.angle_alpha   90.00
_cell.angle_beta   90.00
_cell.angle_gamma   90.00
#
_symmetry.space_group_name_H-M   'P 1'
#
loop_
_entity.id
_entity.type
_entity.pdbx_description
1 polymer ?
#
loop_
_entity_poly.entity_id
_entity_poly.type
_entity_poly.pdbx_seq_one_letter_code
_entity_poly.pdbx_strand_id
1 'polypeptide(L)'
;MQWLCSQGKADGNVEWSALTILLLALFLNLDRSEVRNLPSERLSVRKRRHPSGSYASLRDSDDWKALEMGETVNSLGCPAWMINRGWQWVIDDDDETTSQNITQGLGTKFISRHVILAKEYMGSSFGINAFGPSGYLPTSLGRSSEYRRKAAEDVFMAIHLLLEEQKLDIMSAEYLPSGRADLRVILCQIARWLKWHNYSSFYELGIQEDLDPRHDQELRLKSPISEPTARPDILEWIQSRFTGLHGQDYIIPADIFYTAAQLSESDKLFDNRWNSILPRTIMFKRFFKLIKANTTAVQMVEAMKECGLTNHVLETLPEAILIPLQDAIALCQPHPPSSWSDEMLELVKRTDISLILTSNKRHRPAMSNILTPTHTASWEYKLLCESVEQTNSQGYDEGEGTERQSVIRALFRDDRRLQEARDLLATHKPRVVSLPQDPGLPESEYLEKQKELVSRIAAGTLAIPAGRGLLFYSLRFPLITQKFHIGGFNLNCVVKPNNVTVGVDKTLFTEEKVCWGFFHQGVAAGLAISPQAKGIDTSWILYNKPSQDMSNRHAGFLLALGLNGHLKGVAKWVAFKYLTPKHTMTSIGLLLGLAASYMGTMDSLITRLLSVHATRMLPRGAAELNLSPLTQTSGIMGIGLLYCGSQHRRMSEIMLSEIEHVDDEDEEEPLRSECYRLAAGLALGFINLGKGNDLKGLHDMRLTEKLITHATATKNVEIVHVLDRASAGAVMAIALIFMKSEDQIVARKIDIPDSVLQFDYVRPDILLLRTMTKNLILWSQIEPTFDWIQKSLPAPYRSRHKLHNTTKLRSSDLPFFSILTGLCFAIALRFSGSASPKVRDLLLHYLDQFMRITGLPATPRMHPDAAPLYDEELARTNARMCQDILAVSCSIVMAGTGDIPVLRRLRALHGRDDPDTPYGSHLAAHLAIGALFLGCGTATFGSSNKAIAALLVAFYPIFPVNVMDNRSHLQAFRHFWVLAAEQRCLVAKDALTGQPVSVPVHIKMRGSSSIESVLSRTTPCLLPPLDQISSVTTAGGPQYWDVELDFSNEELRKTFAQTHNLFLRRRPPREGTFTSTLRALGEQEKGENPLEWILSLDALQDLSYAEKGALLDASDEQQGGMGSAVDARLEMERGVMEGGDRERLEGARLLFEWGDAREDLRQSSLTAMTDSQSTIKPANSQDESKDDAPAQHEETEDEAEGVWWMRDSAIEALKGKVWMAARQHEQ
;
A
#
# COMPACT_ATOMS: atom_id res chain seq x y z
N MET A 1 13.67 -37.18 -47.42
CA MET A 1 14.10 -35.86 -47.97
C MET A 1 14.76 -36.04 -49.33
N GLN A 2 16.06 -36.39 -49.41
CA GLN A 2 16.81 -36.49 -50.68
C GLN A 2 16.14 -37.40 -51.73
N TRP A 3 15.59 -38.54 -51.31
CA TRP A 3 14.85 -39.44 -52.21
C TRP A 3 13.55 -38.81 -52.75
N LEU A 4 12.76 -38.13 -51.90
CA LEU A 4 11.53 -37.45 -52.33
C LEU A 4 11.83 -36.34 -53.34
N CYS A 5 12.86 -35.53 -53.09
CA CYS A 5 13.32 -34.49 -54.03
C CYS A 5 13.73 -35.08 -55.39
N SER A 6 14.34 -36.27 -55.40
CA SER A 6 14.72 -36.96 -56.65
C SER A 6 13.53 -37.49 -57.46
N GLN A 7 12.35 -37.65 -56.83
CA GLN A 7 11.12 -38.14 -57.46
C GLN A 7 10.23 -37.02 -58.01
N GLY A 8 10.57 -35.74 -57.78
CA GLY A 8 9.81 -34.59 -58.29
C GLY A 8 8.38 -34.44 -57.74
N LYS A 9 8.05 -35.13 -56.65
CA LYS A 9 6.74 -35.05 -55.99
C LYS A 9 6.77 -33.91 -54.96
N ALA A 10 6.08 -32.81 -55.25
CA ALA A 10 5.95 -31.67 -54.34
C ALA A 10 4.77 -31.89 -53.40
N ASP A 11 5.05 -32.38 -52.19
CA ASP A 11 4.07 -32.41 -51.09
C ASP A 11 4.29 -31.18 -50.19
N GLY A 12 3.22 -30.66 -49.58
CA GLY A 12 3.22 -29.39 -48.84
C GLY A 12 4.20 -29.34 -47.65
N ASN A 13 4.55 -30.49 -47.05
CA ASN A 13 5.59 -30.59 -46.02
C ASN A 13 6.52 -31.80 -46.30
N VAL A 14 7.63 -31.53 -47.01
CA VAL A 14 8.58 -32.56 -47.45
C VAL A 14 9.28 -33.27 -46.27
N GLU A 15 9.44 -32.58 -45.15
CA GLU A 15 10.06 -33.13 -43.93
C GLU A 15 9.15 -34.14 -43.25
N TRP A 16 7.87 -33.79 -43.07
CA TRP A 16 6.87 -34.68 -42.52
C TRP A 16 6.68 -35.93 -43.38
N SER A 17 6.45 -35.77 -44.68
CA SER A 17 6.32 -36.89 -45.62
C SER A 17 7.57 -37.77 -45.67
N ALA A 18 8.77 -37.20 -45.50
CA ALA A 18 10.00 -37.98 -45.42
C ALA A 18 10.06 -38.84 -44.15
N LEU A 19 9.64 -38.27 -43.02
CA LEU A 19 9.61 -38.96 -41.73
C LEU A 19 8.56 -40.08 -41.71
N THR A 20 7.36 -39.82 -42.21
CA THR A 20 6.29 -40.84 -42.28
C THR A 20 6.70 -42.02 -43.16
N ILE A 21 7.33 -41.76 -44.31
CA ILE A 21 7.88 -42.80 -45.19
C ILE A 21 8.95 -43.63 -44.48
N LEU A 22 9.84 -42.98 -43.73
CA LEU A 22 10.90 -43.67 -42.97
C LEU A 22 10.30 -44.54 -41.85
N LEU A 23 9.33 -44.02 -41.10
CA LEU A 23 8.62 -44.73 -40.04
C LEU A 23 7.89 -45.95 -40.57
N LEU A 24 7.06 -45.80 -41.61
CA LEU A 24 6.34 -46.92 -42.20
C LEU A 24 7.30 -47.98 -42.79
N ALA A 25 8.40 -47.55 -43.42
CA ALA A 25 9.42 -48.46 -43.94
C ALA A 25 10.18 -49.24 -42.84
N LEU A 26 10.40 -48.65 -41.66
CA LEU A 26 11.02 -49.34 -40.51
C LEU A 26 10.22 -50.59 -40.11
N PHE A 27 8.88 -50.50 -40.07
CA PHE A 27 7.99 -51.61 -39.71
C PHE A 27 7.77 -52.60 -40.86
N LEU A 28 7.60 -52.12 -42.10
CA LEU A 28 7.43 -52.99 -43.28
C LEU A 28 8.65 -53.88 -43.58
N ASN A 29 9.85 -53.51 -43.11
CA ASN A 29 11.09 -54.28 -43.33
C ASN A 29 11.36 -55.40 -42.29
N LEU A 30 10.47 -55.60 -41.30
CA LEU A 30 10.72 -56.52 -40.18
C LEU A 30 10.97 -57.98 -40.58
N ASP A 31 10.31 -58.49 -41.63
CA ASP A 31 10.36 -59.92 -41.99
C ASP A 31 10.55 -60.21 -43.50
N ARG A 32 11.23 -59.30 -44.22
CA ARG A 32 11.42 -59.42 -45.68
C ARG A 32 12.31 -60.63 -46.03
N SER A 33 11.71 -61.66 -46.64
CA SER A 33 12.44 -62.75 -47.30
C SER A 33 12.55 -62.48 -48.80
N GLU A 34 13.74 -62.06 -49.23
CA GLU A 34 14.22 -61.98 -50.61
C GLU A 34 13.53 -61.01 -51.59
N VAL A 35 14.34 -60.52 -52.53
CA VAL A 35 14.03 -59.47 -53.50
C VAL A 35 13.08 -60.01 -54.57
N ARG A 36 11.80 -59.65 -54.49
CA ARG A 36 10.91 -59.61 -55.66
C ARG A 36 10.76 -58.16 -56.12
N ASN A 37 11.31 -57.86 -57.29
CA ASN A 37 10.97 -56.65 -58.04
C ASN A 37 9.49 -56.75 -58.43
N LEU A 38 8.62 -56.09 -57.69
CA LEU A 38 7.26 -55.83 -58.15
C LEU A 38 7.33 -54.76 -59.26
N PRO A 39 6.64 -54.96 -60.40
CA PRO A 39 6.60 -53.94 -61.44
C PRO A 39 5.97 -52.67 -60.87
N SER A 40 6.62 -51.53 -61.13
CA SER A 40 6.06 -50.21 -60.86
C SER A 40 4.76 -50.08 -61.66
N GLU A 41 3.61 -50.15 -60.99
CA GLU A 41 2.37 -49.60 -61.52
C GLU A 41 2.56 -48.09 -61.55
N ARG A 42 3.17 -47.59 -62.63
CA ARG A 42 3.08 -46.18 -62.99
C ARG A 42 1.60 -45.85 -63.11
N LEU A 43 1.08 -45.00 -62.23
CA LEU A 43 -0.21 -44.34 -62.41
C LEU A 43 -0.18 -43.59 -63.74
N SER A 44 -0.70 -44.23 -64.80
CA SER A 44 -0.90 -43.59 -66.09
C SER A 44 -2.19 -42.80 -66.03
N VAL A 45 -2.10 -41.48 -65.84
CA VAL A 45 -3.23 -40.58 -66.05
C VAL A 45 -3.58 -40.66 -67.53
N ARG A 46 -4.66 -41.36 -67.85
CA ARG A 46 -5.17 -41.56 -69.21
C ARG A 46 -5.64 -40.20 -69.75
N LYS A 47 -4.85 -39.55 -70.61
CA LYS A 47 -5.29 -38.38 -71.39
C LYS A 47 -6.45 -38.77 -72.31
N ARG A 48 -7.69 -38.55 -71.88
CA ARG A 48 -8.89 -38.60 -72.73
C ARG A 48 -9.20 -37.17 -73.19
N ARG A 49 -9.15 -36.92 -74.50
CA ARG A 49 -9.69 -35.68 -75.10
C ARG A 49 -11.20 -35.82 -75.27
N HIS A 50 -11.94 -34.72 -75.06
CA HIS A 50 -13.20 -34.23 -75.68
C HIS A 50 -14.01 -33.42 -74.61
N PRO A 51 -14.98 -32.56 -75.00
CA PRO A 51 -14.93 -31.37 -75.84
C PRO A 51 -15.36 -30.08 -75.07
N SER A 52 -15.19 -28.93 -75.73
CA SER A 52 -15.56 -27.55 -75.35
C SER A 52 -16.75 -27.36 -74.38
N GLY A 53 -16.49 -26.77 -73.21
CA GLY A 53 -17.49 -26.18 -72.30
C GLY A 53 -16.79 -25.41 -71.17
N SER A 54 -17.03 -24.09 -71.10
CA SER A 54 -16.38 -23.16 -70.16
C SER A 54 -16.81 -23.43 -68.71
N TYR A 55 -15.87 -23.30 -67.77
CA TYR A 55 -15.94 -23.40 -66.29
C TYR A 55 -15.71 -24.76 -65.59
N ALA A 56 -15.97 -25.93 -66.21
CA ALA A 56 -15.73 -27.22 -65.53
C ALA A 56 -14.26 -27.72 -65.65
N SER A 57 -13.45 -27.19 -66.57
CA SER A 57 -12.12 -27.73 -66.89
C SER A 57 -10.97 -27.23 -66.00
N LEU A 58 -11.25 -26.35 -65.03
CA LEU A 58 -10.23 -25.87 -64.09
C LEU A 58 -10.03 -26.92 -62.99
N ARG A 59 -11.10 -27.43 -62.36
CA ARG A 59 -11.02 -28.37 -61.22
C ARG A 59 -10.32 -29.72 -61.51
N ASP A 60 -10.21 -30.10 -62.79
CA ASP A 60 -9.60 -31.36 -63.21
C ASP A 60 -8.18 -31.21 -63.79
N SER A 61 -7.59 -30.01 -63.77
CA SER A 61 -6.16 -29.88 -64.12
C SER A 61 -5.30 -30.44 -62.97
N ASP A 62 -4.22 -31.14 -63.32
CA ASP A 62 -3.24 -31.63 -62.34
C ASP A 62 -2.68 -30.47 -61.50
N ASP A 63 -2.60 -29.26 -62.09
CA ASP A 63 -2.23 -28.02 -61.39
C ASP A 63 -3.30 -27.58 -60.38
N TRP A 64 -4.60 -27.73 -60.67
CA TRP A 64 -5.66 -27.45 -59.69
C TRP A 64 -5.68 -28.50 -58.58
N LYS A 65 -5.46 -29.79 -58.88
CA LYS A 65 -5.35 -30.82 -57.83
C LYS A 65 -4.11 -30.62 -56.97
N ALA A 66 -3.01 -30.15 -57.54
CA ALA A 66 -1.81 -29.75 -56.79
C ALA A 66 -2.06 -28.46 -55.97
N LEU A 67 -2.86 -27.53 -56.49
CA LEU A 67 -3.25 -26.29 -55.82
C LEU A 67 -4.29 -26.55 -54.70
N GLU A 68 -5.22 -27.49 -54.88
CA GLU A 68 -6.19 -27.97 -53.88
C GLU A 68 -5.50 -28.76 -52.75
N MET A 69 -4.44 -29.53 -53.07
CA MET A 69 -3.53 -30.11 -52.08
C MET A 69 -2.60 -29.06 -51.41
N GLY A 70 -2.48 -27.86 -51.97
CA GLY A 70 -1.67 -26.76 -51.43
C GLY A 70 -2.45 -25.69 -50.65
N GLU A 71 -3.73 -25.47 -50.98
CA GLU A 71 -4.59 -24.42 -50.40
C GLU A 71 -5.29 -24.86 -49.10
N THR A 72 -5.34 -26.16 -48.80
CA THR A 72 -6.14 -26.71 -47.70
C THR A 72 -5.40 -26.87 -46.37
N VAL A 73 -4.23 -26.26 -46.19
CA VAL A 73 -3.43 -26.47 -44.97
C VAL A 73 -4.04 -25.81 -43.73
N ASN A 74 -4.89 -24.77 -43.87
CA ASN A 74 -5.33 -23.94 -42.73
C ASN A 74 -6.85 -23.70 -42.63
N SER A 75 -7.69 -24.32 -43.45
CA SER A 75 -9.16 -24.17 -43.35
C SER A 75 -9.85 -25.51 -43.32
N LEU A 76 -10.31 -25.93 -42.14
CA LEU A 76 -11.29 -27.01 -42.05
C LEU A 76 -12.62 -26.50 -42.61
N GLY A 77 -13.11 -27.10 -43.70
CA GLY A 77 -14.39 -26.75 -44.33
C GLY A 77 -15.62 -27.22 -43.53
N CYS A 78 -15.41 -27.96 -42.45
CA CYS A 78 -16.41 -28.41 -41.50
C CYS A 78 -15.83 -28.38 -40.07
N PRO A 79 -16.67 -28.28 -39.02
CA PRO A 79 -16.24 -28.43 -37.64
C PRO A 79 -15.45 -29.73 -37.41
N ALA A 80 -14.36 -29.67 -36.66
CA ALA A 80 -13.41 -30.76 -36.51
C ALA A 80 -13.99 -32.08 -35.96
N TRP A 81 -15.06 -32.01 -35.15
CA TRP A 81 -15.76 -33.17 -34.61
C TRP A 81 -16.54 -33.97 -35.68
N MET A 82 -16.96 -33.33 -36.78
CA MET A 82 -17.68 -33.99 -37.88
C MET A 82 -16.80 -34.92 -38.71
N ILE A 83 -15.47 -34.74 -38.62
CA ILE A 83 -14.48 -35.56 -39.33
C ILE A 83 -14.24 -36.91 -38.62
N ASN A 84 -14.73 -37.06 -37.38
CA ASN A 84 -14.63 -38.31 -36.63
C ASN A 84 -15.65 -39.35 -37.13
N ARG A 85 -15.25 -40.63 -37.18
CA ARG A 85 -16.05 -41.78 -37.59
C ARG A 85 -17.43 -41.88 -36.89
N GLY A 86 -17.54 -41.37 -35.66
CA GLY A 86 -18.81 -41.33 -34.92
C GLY A 86 -19.85 -40.37 -35.48
N TRP A 87 -19.44 -39.39 -36.29
CA TRP A 87 -20.26 -38.29 -36.82
C TRP A 87 -20.31 -38.24 -38.35
N GLN A 88 -19.68 -39.21 -39.01
CA GLN A 88 -19.62 -39.31 -40.46
C GLN A 88 -21.03 -39.40 -41.11
N TRP A 89 -21.99 -39.96 -40.38
CA TRP A 89 -23.41 -40.02 -40.78
C TRP A 89 -24.09 -38.65 -40.87
N VAL A 90 -23.62 -37.63 -40.14
CA VAL A 90 -24.16 -36.25 -40.22
C VAL A 90 -23.71 -35.56 -41.51
N ILE A 91 -22.53 -35.92 -42.04
CA ILE A 91 -22.07 -35.46 -43.35
C ILE A 91 -22.82 -36.18 -44.48
N ASP A 92 -23.22 -37.43 -44.26
CA ASP A 92 -23.96 -38.23 -45.24
C ASP A 92 -25.46 -37.85 -45.37
N ASP A 93 -26.07 -37.21 -44.35
CA ASP A 93 -27.50 -36.88 -44.33
C ASP A 93 -27.89 -35.63 -45.17
N ASP A 94 -26.96 -34.72 -45.47
CA ASP A 94 -27.26 -33.49 -46.22
C ASP A 94 -27.28 -33.67 -47.76
N ASP A 95 -27.00 -34.88 -48.28
CA ASP A 95 -26.70 -35.09 -49.71
C ASP A 95 -27.56 -36.16 -50.43
N GLU A 96 -28.84 -36.30 -50.04
CA GLU A 96 -29.80 -37.15 -50.78
C GLU A 96 -30.24 -36.57 -52.15
N THR A 97 -29.82 -35.36 -52.54
CA THR A 97 -30.21 -34.78 -53.85
C THR A 97 -29.09 -34.65 -54.89
N THR A 98 -27.85 -35.05 -54.58
CA THR A 98 -26.70 -34.89 -55.49
C THR A 98 -25.79 -36.12 -55.63
N SER A 99 -26.27 -37.31 -55.28
CA SER A 99 -25.43 -38.50 -55.15
C SER A 99 -25.47 -39.45 -56.36
N GLN A 100 -24.95 -39.01 -57.52
CA GLN A 100 -24.45 -39.97 -58.53
C GLN A 100 -23.11 -39.61 -59.21
N ASN A 101 -22.46 -38.48 -58.89
CA ASN A 101 -21.20 -38.09 -59.56
C ASN A 101 -20.04 -37.65 -58.64
N ILE A 102 -20.15 -37.73 -57.31
CA ILE A 102 -19.09 -37.28 -56.38
C ILE A 102 -18.19 -38.44 -55.88
N THR A 103 -18.58 -39.70 -56.07
CA THR A 103 -17.81 -40.88 -55.58
C THR A 103 -16.61 -41.31 -56.46
N GLN A 104 -16.20 -40.53 -57.47
CA GLN A 104 -15.01 -40.83 -58.28
C GLN A 104 -13.87 -39.79 -58.19
N GLY A 105 -13.94 -38.86 -57.23
CA GLY A 105 -13.03 -37.70 -57.17
C GLY A 105 -12.09 -37.57 -55.97
N LEU A 106 -12.12 -38.44 -54.95
CA LEU A 106 -11.15 -38.35 -53.83
C LEU A 106 -9.83 -39.01 -54.23
N GLY A 107 -8.78 -38.20 -54.40
CA GLY A 107 -7.41 -38.68 -54.53
C GLY A 107 -7.01 -39.63 -53.39
N THR A 108 -6.01 -40.48 -53.63
CA THR A 108 -5.53 -41.45 -52.63
C THR A 108 -5.26 -40.79 -51.28
N LYS A 109 -5.97 -41.24 -50.23
CA LYS A 109 -5.80 -40.89 -48.81
C LYS A 109 -4.31 -40.80 -48.41
N PHE A 110 -3.96 -39.85 -47.54
CA PHE A 110 -2.60 -39.51 -47.14
C PHE A 110 -1.84 -40.75 -46.65
N ILE A 111 -2.36 -41.53 -45.70
CA ILE A 111 -1.70 -42.76 -45.26
C ILE A 111 -1.54 -43.78 -46.40
N SER A 112 -2.57 -43.99 -47.21
CA SER A 112 -2.54 -44.99 -48.29
C SER A 112 -1.46 -44.65 -49.33
N ARG A 113 -1.34 -43.35 -49.65
CA ARG A 113 -0.27 -42.82 -50.50
C ARG A 113 1.11 -43.01 -49.87
N HIS A 114 1.28 -42.72 -48.59
CA HIS A 114 2.57 -42.83 -47.90
C HIS A 114 3.01 -44.29 -47.66
N VAL A 115 2.08 -45.24 -47.52
CA VAL A 115 2.37 -46.69 -47.52
C VAL A 115 2.93 -47.15 -48.87
N ILE A 116 2.36 -46.68 -49.97
CA ILE A 116 2.86 -46.98 -51.33
C ILE A 116 4.25 -46.35 -51.53
N LEU A 117 4.43 -45.08 -51.14
CA LEU A 117 5.72 -44.39 -51.20
C LEU A 117 6.79 -45.07 -50.32
N ALA A 118 6.42 -45.59 -49.15
CA ALA A 118 7.33 -46.36 -48.29
C ALA A 118 7.85 -47.63 -48.99
N LYS A 119 6.98 -48.34 -49.72
CA LYS A 119 7.40 -49.50 -50.53
C LYS A 119 8.28 -49.11 -51.71
N GLU A 120 7.96 -48.03 -52.41
CA GLU A 120 8.81 -47.48 -53.49
C GLU A 120 10.20 -47.06 -52.95
N TYR A 121 10.23 -46.44 -51.77
CA TYR A 121 11.48 -46.06 -51.10
C TYR A 121 12.31 -47.29 -50.74
N MET A 122 11.70 -48.31 -50.13
CA MET A 122 12.37 -49.58 -49.78
C MET A 122 12.90 -50.34 -51.00
N GLY A 123 12.34 -50.12 -52.19
CA GLY A 123 12.82 -50.66 -53.46
C GLY A 123 13.90 -49.82 -54.16
N SER A 124 14.12 -48.59 -53.71
CA SER A 124 15.11 -47.67 -54.30
C SER A 124 16.53 -47.94 -53.81
N SER A 125 17.54 -47.42 -54.54
CA SER A 125 18.96 -47.48 -54.13
C SER A 125 19.19 -46.86 -52.74
N PHE A 126 18.49 -45.78 -52.41
CA PHE A 126 18.55 -45.12 -51.11
C PHE A 126 17.95 -45.99 -49.99
N GLY A 127 16.83 -46.67 -50.24
CA GLY A 127 16.21 -47.57 -49.27
C GLY A 127 17.01 -48.86 -49.05
N ILE A 128 17.64 -49.41 -50.09
CA ILE A 128 18.53 -50.57 -49.97
C ILE A 128 19.77 -50.23 -49.13
N ASN A 129 20.33 -49.03 -49.28
CA ASN A 129 21.44 -48.56 -48.43
C ASN A 129 21.02 -48.33 -46.98
N ALA A 130 19.75 -48.06 -46.70
CA ALA A 130 19.23 -47.85 -45.35
C ALA A 130 18.82 -49.16 -44.64
N PHE A 131 18.14 -50.05 -45.36
CA PHE A 131 17.47 -51.24 -44.82
C PHE A 131 18.05 -52.59 -45.29
N GLY A 132 18.96 -52.58 -46.26
CA GLY A 132 19.57 -53.77 -46.83
C GLY A 132 20.53 -54.49 -45.88
N PRO A 133 21.28 -55.51 -46.37
CA PRO A 133 22.17 -56.32 -45.55
C PRO A 133 23.29 -55.53 -44.87
N SER A 134 23.76 -54.45 -45.49
CA SER A 134 24.76 -53.50 -44.94
C SER A 134 24.14 -52.18 -44.47
N GLY A 135 22.83 -52.16 -44.21
CA GLY A 135 22.08 -50.94 -43.87
C GLY A 135 22.37 -50.43 -42.45
N TYR A 136 22.36 -49.11 -42.29
CA TYR A 136 22.69 -48.44 -41.02
C TYR A 136 21.52 -48.37 -40.02
N LEU A 137 20.27 -48.50 -40.47
CA LEU A 137 19.09 -48.40 -39.60
C LEU A 137 18.92 -49.62 -38.67
N PRO A 138 18.22 -49.47 -37.53
CA PRO A 138 18.05 -50.53 -36.54
C PRO A 138 17.22 -51.73 -37.04
N THR A 139 16.40 -51.57 -38.08
CA THR A 139 15.63 -52.66 -38.71
C THR A 139 16.28 -53.23 -39.98
N SER A 140 17.58 -52.98 -40.21
CA SER A 140 18.30 -53.47 -41.40
C SER A 140 18.46 -55.00 -41.42
N LEU A 141 18.43 -55.60 -42.62
CA LEU A 141 18.48 -57.06 -42.79
C LEU A 141 19.75 -57.73 -42.23
N GLY A 142 20.81 -56.95 -42.01
CA GLY A 142 22.06 -57.42 -41.39
C GLY A 142 21.99 -57.65 -39.88
N ARG A 143 20.94 -57.16 -39.18
CA ARG A 143 20.78 -57.33 -37.72
C ARG A 143 19.91 -58.54 -37.38
N SER A 144 20.14 -59.14 -36.19
CA SER A 144 19.38 -60.31 -35.73
C SER A 144 17.88 -60.03 -35.68
N SER A 145 17.06 -61.06 -35.97
CA SER A 145 15.60 -60.93 -35.99
C SER A 145 15.03 -60.52 -34.61
N GLU A 146 15.67 -60.93 -33.52
CA GLU A 146 15.29 -60.51 -32.15
C GLU A 146 15.58 -59.03 -31.90
N TYR A 147 16.75 -58.53 -32.33
CA TYR A 147 17.12 -57.13 -32.19
C TYR A 147 16.19 -56.21 -32.99
N ARG A 148 15.85 -56.60 -34.23
CA ARG A 148 14.94 -55.82 -35.09
C ARG A 148 13.54 -55.68 -34.49
N ARG A 149 13.03 -56.76 -33.86
CA ARG A 149 11.73 -56.76 -33.19
C ARG A 149 11.73 -55.85 -31.95
N LYS A 150 12.74 -55.99 -31.09
CA LYS A 150 12.90 -55.11 -29.92
C LYS A 150 13.04 -53.64 -30.31
N ALA A 151 13.84 -53.33 -31.33
CA ALA A 151 13.99 -51.95 -31.80
C ALA A 151 12.69 -51.35 -32.38
N ALA A 152 11.83 -52.16 -33.00
CA ALA A 152 10.54 -51.70 -33.48
C ALA A 152 9.54 -51.44 -32.33
N GLU A 153 9.57 -52.26 -31.29
CA GLU A 153 8.83 -52.05 -30.05
C GLU A 153 9.30 -50.75 -29.35
N ASP A 154 10.62 -50.58 -29.18
CA ASP A 154 11.22 -49.39 -28.57
C ASP A 154 10.87 -48.10 -29.32
N VAL A 155 10.90 -48.12 -30.67
CA VAL A 155 10.55 -46.97 -31.51
C VAL A 155 9.05 -46.65 -31.42
N PHE A 156 8.18 -47.66 -31.42
CA PHE A 156 6.75 -47.46 -31.21
C PHE A 156 6.47 -46.80 -29.86
N MET A 157 7.08 -47.33 -28.78
CA MET A 157 6.90 -46.79 -27.43
C MET A 157 7.47 -45.38 -27.29
N ALA A 158 8.60 -45.06 -27.92
CA ALA A 158 9.15 -43.71 -27.90
C ALA A 158 8.24 -42.69 -28.60
N ILE A 159 7.62 -43.05 -29.72
CA ILE A 159 6.68 -42.16 -30.44
C ILE A 159 5.36 -42.03 -29.67
N HIS A 160 4.88 -43.10 -29.05
CA HIS A 160 3.73 -43.06 -28.15
C HIS A 160 3.98 -42.11 -26.95
N LEU A 161 5.14 -42.21 -26.29
CA LEU A 161 5.48 -41.32 -25.17
C LEU A 161 5.65 -39.86 -25.59
N LEU A 162 6.09 -39.59 -26.82
CA LEU A 162 6.12 -38.23 -27.38
C LEU A 162 4.69 -37.69 -27.57
N LEU A 163 3.76 -38.54 -27.99
CA LEU A 163 2.34 -38.18 -28.11
C LEU A 163 1.71 -37.91 -26.74
N GLU A 164 2.08 -38.68 -25.71
CA GLU A 164 1.69 -38.44 -24.33
C GLU A 164 2.19 -37.08 -23.80
N GLU A 165 3.42 -36.68 -24.11
CA GLU A 165 3.95 -35.34 -23.76
C GLU A 165 3.18 -34.22 -24.44
N GLN A 166 2.83 -34.37 -25.72
CA GLN A 166 2.03 -33.37 -26.46
C GLN A 166 0.64 -33.19 -25.84
N LYS A 167 0.09 -34.20 -25.13
CA LYS A 167 -1.19 -34.04 -24.42
C LYS A 167 -1.11 -33.03 -23.27
N LEU A 168 0.08 -32.78 -22.72
CA LEU A 168 0.27 -31.87 -21.59
C LEU A 168 0.40 -30.40 -22.01
N ASP A 169 0.38 -30.09 -23.31
CA ASP A 169 0.49 -28.72 -23.83
C ASP A 169 -0.66 -28.39 -24.78
N ILE A 170 -1.55 -27.49 -24.37
CA ILE A 170 -2.70 -27.02 -25.16
C ILE A 170 -2.22 -26.27 -26.41
N MET A 171 -1.02 -25.68 -26.39
CA MET A 171 -0.45 -24.98 -27.54
C MET A 171 0.04 -25.92 -28.64
N SER A 172 0.01 -27.25 -28.40
CA SER A 172 0.35 -28.23 -29.43
C SER A 172 -0.73 -28.25 -30.52
N ALA A 173 -0.32 -28.01 -31.77
CA ALA A 173 -1.25 -27.93 -32.87
C ALA A 173 -1.86 -29.32 -33.17
N GLU A 174 -3.16 -29.46 -32.93
CA GLU A 174 -3.87 -30.72 -33.14
C GLU A 174 -4.06 -31.07 -34.62
N TYR A 175 -4.30 -30.06 -35.47
CA TYR A 175 -4.70 -30.20 -36.89
C TYR A 175 -3.67 -29.69 -37.92
N LEU A 176 -2.45 -29.32 -37.51
CA LEU A 176 -1.39 -28.97 -38.47
C LEU A 176 -0.78 -30.24 -39.09
N PRO A 177 -0.24 -30.18 -40.33
CA PRO A 177 0.59 -31.25 -40.87
C PRO A 177 1.82 -31.44 -39.96
N SER A 178 2.04 -32.66 -39.45
CA SER A 178 2.97 -33.00 -38.33
C SER A 178 2.40 -32.79 -36.91
N GLY A 179 1.10 -32.57 -36.79
CA GLY A 179 0.38 -32.41 -35.52
C GLY A 179 0.00 -33.72 -34.86
N ARG A 180 -0.67 -33.61 -33.72
CA ARG A 180 -1.06 -34.75 -32.85
C ARG A 180 -1.94 -35.76 -33.60
N ALA A 181 -2.88 -35.30 -34.43
CA ALA A 181 -3.80 -36.17 -35.17
C ALA A 181 -3.07 -37.07 -36.20
N ASP A 182 -2.13 -36.53 -36.98
CA ASP A 182 -1.38 -37.30 -37.98
C ASP A 182 -0.53 -38.40 -37.34
N LEU A 183 0.09 -38.12 -36.18
CA LEU A 183 0.86 -39.11 -35.41
C LEU A 183 -0.02 -40.25 -34.90
N ARG A 184 -1.25 -39.96 -34.42
CA ARG A 184 -2.23 -41.00 -34.00
C ARG A 184 -2.56 -41.93 -35.16
N VAL A 185 -2.78 -41.37 -36.36
CA VAL A 185 -3.11 -42.14 -37.57
C VAL A 185 -1.98 -43.12 -37.92
N ILE A 186 -0.72 -42.65 -37.87
CA ILE A 186 0.46 -43.48 -38.15
C ILE A 186 0.62 -44.59 -37.11
N LEU A 187 0.50 -44.25 -35.81
CA LEU A 187 0.59 -45.24 -34.73
C LEU A 187 -0.53 -46.28 -34.81
N CYS A 188 -1.74 -45.87 -35.18
CA CYS A 188 -2.86 -46.79 -35.37
C CYS A 188 -2.61 -47.76 -36.54
N GLN A 189 -2.10 -47.28 -37.67
CA GLN A 189 -1.75 -48.15 -38.79
C GLN A 189 -0.64 -49.15 -38.41
N ILE A 190 0.36 -48.71 -37.64
CA ILE A 190 1.43 -49.59 -37.13
C ILE A 190 0.86 -50.60 -36.12
N ALA A 191 -0.01 -50.18 -35.20
CA ALA A 191 -0.66 -51.08 -34.23
C ALA A 191 -1.51 -52.15 -34.93
N ARG A 192 -2.23 -51.79 -36.00
CA ARG A 192 -2.96 -52.74 -36.86
C ARG A 192 -2.02 -53.74 -37.55
N TRP A 193 -0.88 -53.30 -38.08
CA TRP A 193 0.13 -54.19 -38.65
C TRP A 193 0.75 -55.16 -37.63
N LEU A 194 0.95 -54.71 -36.38
CA LEU A 194 1.49 -55.52 -35.29
C LEU A 194 0.42 -56.40 -34.61
N LYS A 195 -0.86 -56.21 -34.93
CA LYS A 195 -2.03 -56.86 -34.31
C LYS A 195 -2.18 -56.58 -32.82
N TRP A 196 -1.80 -55.37 -32.38
CA TRP A 196 -1.97 -54.91 -31.01
C TRP A 196 -3.36 -54.30 -30.84
N HIS A 197 -4.32 -55.13 -30.48
CA HIS A 197 -5.74 -54.76 -30.44
C HIS A 197 -6.06 -53.67 -29.41
N ASN A 198 -5.35 -53.61 -28.27
CA ASN A 198 -5.64 -52.57 -27.27
C ASN A 198 -5.15 -51.21 -27.77
N TYR A 199 -3.93 -51.12 -28.31
CA TYR A 199 -3.42 -49.90 -28.92
C TYR A 199 -4.20 -49.46 -30.16
N SER A 200 -4.64 -50.39 -31.02
CA SER A 200 -5.47 -50.03 -32.18
C SER A 200 -6.83 -49.47 -31.73
N SER A 201 -7.48 -50.11 -30.75
CA SER A 201 -8.75 -49.60 -30.21
C SER A 201 -8.60 -48.24 -29.52
N PHE A 202 -7.45 -47.99 -28.90
CA PHE A 202 -7.14 -46.74 -28.24
C PHE A 202 -7.02 -45.58 -29.23
N TYR A 203 -6.28 -45.77 -30.33
CA TYR A 203 -6.11 -44.72 -31.34
C TYR A 203 -7.33 -44.57 -32.28
N GLU A 204 -8.10 -45.64 -32.51
CA GLU A 204 -9.30 -45.59 -33.37
C GLU A 204 -10.35 -44.59 -32.89
N LEU A 205 -10.41 -44.34 -31.59
CA LEU A 205 -11.23 -43.29 -30.97
C LEU A 205 -10.50 -41.94 -31.09
N GLY A 206 -10.72 -41.23 -32.20
CA GLY A 206 -10.16 -39.88 -32.44
C GLY A 206 -9.29 -39.73 -33.68
N ILE A 207 -9.31 -40.71 -34.59
CA ILE A 207 -8.68 -40.60 -35.91
C ILE A 207 -9.59 -39.87 -36.89
N GLN A 208 -8.99 -38.96 -37.66
CA GLN A 208 -9.66 -38.14 -38.68
C GLN A 208 -9.61 -38.74 -40.09
N GLU A 209 -8.66 -39.64 -40.35
CA GLU A 209 -8.50 -40.31 -41.65
C GLU A 209 -8.82 -41.81 -41.54
N ASP A 210 -9.87 -42.25 -42.26
CA ASP A 210 -10.25 -43.65 -42.36
C ASP A 210 -9.13 -44.51 -42.99
N LEU A 211 -8.50 -45.33 -42.15
CA LEU A 211 -7.49 -46.32 -42.54
C LEU A 211 -8.13 -47.45 -43.37
N ASP A 212 -7.62 -47.67 -44.58
CA ASP A 212 -8.12 -48.71 -45.50
C ASP A 212 -7.73 -50.13 -45.01
N PRO A 213 -8.69 -51.01 -44.67
CA PRO A 213 -8.42 -52.36 -44.17
C PRO A 213 -7.66 -53.25 -45.18
N ARG A 214 -7.56 -52.84 -46.44
CA ARG A 214 -6.74 -53.53 -47.46
C ARG A 214 -5.25 -53.52 -47.13
N HIS A 215 -4.77 -52.48 -46.44
CA HIS A 215 -3.36 -52.34 -46.07
C HIS A 215 -2.98 -53.11 -44.79
N ASP A 216 -3.95 -53.64 -44.05
CA ASP A 216 -3.72 -54.41 -42.82
C ASP A 216 -3.07 -55.78 -43.08
N GLN A 217 -3.21 -56.32 -44.31
CA GLN A 217 -2.65 -57.62 -44.69
C GLN A 217 -1.20 -57.54 -45.21
N GLU A 218 -0.61 -56.35 -45.28
CA GLU A 218 0.69 -56.10 -45.90
C GLU A 218 1.89 -56.54 -45.05
N LEU A 219 1.72 -56.59 -43.72
CA LEU A 219 2.70 -57.14 -42.79
C LEU A 219 2.20 -58.48 -42.25
N ARG A 220 2.84 -59.60 -42.62
CA ARG A 220 2.61 -60.92 -42.02
C ARG A 220 3.89 -61.42 -41.36
N LEU A 221 4.04 -61.15 -40.08
CA LEU A 221 5.17 -61.63 -39.27
C LEU A 221 5.08 -63.16 -39.08
N LYS A 222 6.19 -63.88 -39.22
CA LYS A 222 6.27 -65.34 -38.99
C LYS A 222 6.14 -65.70 -37.50
N SER A 223 6.51 -64.78 -36.62
CA SER A 223 6.32 -64.86 -35.17
C SER A 223 5.77 -63.52 -34.65
N PRO A 224 4.67 -63.48 -33.90
CA PRO A 224 4.10 -62.23 -33.39
C PRO A 224 5.04 -61.55 -32.39
N ILE A 225 5.05 -60.21 -32.39
CA ILE A 225 5.66 -59.41 -31.31
C ILE A 225 4.62 -59.34 -30.20
N SER A 226 4.99 -59.73 -28.97
CA SER A 226 4.12 -59.62 -27.81
C SER A 226 3.76 -58.16 -27.55
N GLU A 227 2.51 -57.90 -27.21
CA GLU A 227 2.06 -56.58 -26.82
C GLU A 227 2.73 -56.16 -25.50
N PRO A 228 3.18 -54.90 -25.35
CA PRO A 228 3.72 -54.39 -24.10
C PRO A 228 2.72 -54.55 -22.95
N THR A 229 3.19 -55.00 -21.78
CA THR A 229 2.32 -55.33 -20.63
C THR A 229 1.69 -54.12 -19.94
N ALA A 230 2.19 -52.91 -20.19
CA ALA A 230 1.71 -51.67 -19.58
C ALA A 230 1.51 -50.60 -20.66
N ARG A 231 0.32 -49.98 -20.67
CA ARG A 231 -0.02 -48.82 -21.51
C ARG A 231 0.30 -47.54 -20.73
N PRO A 232 1.39 -46.80 -21.04
CA PRO A 232 1.70 -45.57 -20.35
C PRO A 232 0.74 -44.47 -20.84
N ASP A 233 -0.26 -44.17 -20.03
CA ASP A 233 -1.19 -43.05 -20.23
C ASP A 233 -0.87 -41.98 -19.20
N ILE A 234 -0.46 -40.79 -19.66
CA ILE A 234 0.01 -39.74 -18.76
C ILE A 234 -1.12 -39.19 -17.89
N LEU A 235 -2.35 -39.13 -18.41
CA LEU A 235 -3.51 -38.60 -17.68
C LEU A 235 -3.92 -39.56 -16.57
N GLU A 236 -4.01 -40.85 -16.88
CA GLU A 236 -4.30 -41.91 -15.90
C GLU A 236 -3.20 -41.99 -14.82
N TRP A 237 -1.94 -41.82 -15.23
CA TRP A 237 -0.83 -41.75 -14.28
C TRP A 237 -0.95 -40.54 -13.34
N ILE A 238 -1.14 -39.33 -13.87
CA ILE A 238 -1.31 -38.11 -13.07
C ILE A 238 -2.50 -38.24 -12.11
N GLN A 239 -3.63 -38.76 -12.62
CA GLN A 239 -4.84 -39.06 -11.86
C GLN A 239 -4.56 -40.01 -10.68
N SER A 240 -3.87 -41.14 -10.93
CA SER A 240 -3.51 -42.11 -9.88
C SER A 240 -2.61 -41.49 -8.80
N ARG A 241 -1.76 -40.53 -9.18
CA ARG A 241 -0.85 -39.84 -8.24
C ARG A 241 -1.57 -38.80 -7.39
N PHE A 242 -2.55 -38.09 -7.94
CA PHE A 242 -3.36 -37.14 -7.18
C PHE A 242 -4.36 -37.83 -6.24
N THR A 243 -4.88 -39.00 -6.61
CA THR A 243 -5.79 -39.81 -5.78
C THR A 243 -5.08 -40.69 -4.73
N GLY A 244 -3.75 -40.56 -4.58
CA GLY A 244 -2.97 -41.23 -3.53
C GLY A 244 -2.51 -42.67 -3.82
N LEU A 245 -2.73 -43.20 -5.02
CA LEU A 245 -2.27 -44.54 -5.43
C LEU A 245 -0.79 -44.50 -5.86
N HIS A 246 0.12 -44.72 -4.91
CA HIS A 246 1.56 -44.76 -5.16
C HIS A 246 2.05 -46.18 -5.51
N GLY A 247 1.90 -46.59 -6.78
CA GLY A 247 2.30 -47.93 -7.21
C GLY A 247 2.95 -48.06 -8.59
N GLN A 248 2.86 -47.06 -9.47
CA GLN A 248 3.35 -47.17 -10.85
C GLN A 248 4.35 -46.07 -11.20
N ASP A 249 5.59 -46.47 -11.50
CA ASP A 249 6.60 -45.58 -12.07
C ASP A 249 6.31 -45.37 -13.57
N TYR A 250 6.24 -44.11 -13.99
CA TYR A 250 6.01 -43.77 -15.39
C TYR A 250 7.28 -43.99 -16.22
N ILE A 251 7.13 -44.75 -17.30
CA ILE A 251 8.20 -45.10 -18.24
C ILE A 251 8.52 -43.85 -19.09
N ILE A 252 9.80 -43.46 -19.12
CA ILE A 252 10.27 -42.37 -19.98
C ILE A 252 11.12 -42.97 -21.12
N PRO A 253 11.18 -42.36 -22.33
CA PRO A 253 12.10 -42.78 -23.39
C PRO A 253 13.57 -42.89 -22.97
N ALA A 254 13.99 -42.13 -21.95
CA ALA A 254 15.26 -42.33 -21.27
C ALA A 254 15.38 -43.77 -20.73
N ASP A 255 14.39 -44.27 -20.00
CA ASP A 255 14.40 -45.64 -19.46
C ASP A 255 14.49 -46.70 -20.56
N ILE A 256 13.85 -46.47 -21.72
CA ILE A 256 13.98 -47.32 -22.92
C ILE A 256 15.41 -47.25 -23.49
N PHE A 257 15.98 -46.05 -23.60
CA PHE A 257 17.34 -45.85 -24.11
C PHE A 257 18.41 -46.50 -23.21
N TYR A 258 18.33 -46.29 -21.89
CA TYR A 258 19.29 -46.85 -20.92
C TYR A 258 19.19 -48.37 -20.83
N THR A 259 17.99 -48.94 -20.93
CA THR A 259 17.78 -50.40 -20.95
C THR A 259 18.24 -51.03 -22.27
N ALA A 260 18.09 -50.34 -23.41
CA ALA A 260 18.62 -50.77 -24.70
C ALA A 260 20.16 -50.67 -24.78
N ALA A 261 20.75 -49.67 -24.12
CA ALA A 261 22.19 -49.41 -24.12
C ALA A 261 22.99 -50.12 -23.01
N GLN A 262 22.33 -50.83 -22.07
CA GLN A 262 22.95 -51.47 -20.89
C GLN A 262 23.80 -50.53 -20.03
N LEU A 263 23.37 -49.27 -19.87
CA LEU A 263 24.07 -48.23 -19.10
C LEU A 263 23.56 -48.17 -17.65
N SER A 264 24.39 -47.70 -16.71
CA SER A 264 24.09 -47.65 -15.27
C SER A 264 22.97 -46.66 -14.94
N GLU A 265 22.10 -47.01 -13.98
CA GLU A 265 21.04 -46.16 -13.41
C GLU A 265 21.56 -44.80 -12.90
N SER A 266 22.81 -44.70 -12.47
CA SER A 266 23.44 -43.46 -11.98
C SER A 266 23.59 -42.37 -13.06
N ASP A 267 23.75 -42.77 -14.33
CA ASP A 267 23.94 -41.84 -15.45
C ASP A 267 22.60 -41.23 -15.91
N LYS A 268 21.47 -41.75 -15.44
CA LYS A 268 20.11 -41.27 -15.75
C LYS A 268 19.81 -39.89 -15.16
N LEU A 269 20.41 -39.57 -14.01
CA LEU A 269 20.10 -38.33 -13.27
C LEU A 269 20.80 -37.08 -13.84
N PHE A 270 21.86 -37.26 -14.63
CA PHE A 270 22.69 -36.16 -15.17
C PHE A 270 22.51 -35.93 -16.68
N ASP A 271 21.69 -36.73 -17.37
CA ASP A 271 21.47 -36.58 -18.81
C ASP A 271 20.39 -35.54 -19.13
N ASN A 272 20.83 -34.32 -19.40
CA ASN A 272 19.97 -33.19 -19.73
C ASN A 272 19.37 -33.24 -21.15
N ARG A 273 19.75 -34.21 -22.00
CA ARG A 273 19.26 -34.29 -23.39
C ARG A 273 17.74 -34.46 -23.46
N TRP A 274 17.17 -35.15 -22.50
CA TRP A 274 15.73 -35.44 -22.44
C TRP A 274 14.88 -34.24 -21.99
N ASN A 275 15.46 -33.26 -21.27
CA ASN A 275 14.74 -32.05 -20.86
C ASN A 275 14.26 -31.20 -22.05
N SER A 276 14.93 -31.30 -23.21
CA SER A 276 14.49 -30.60 -24.42
C SER A 276 13.35 -31.31 -25.16
N ILE A 277 13.16 -32.61 -24.92
CA ILE A 277 12.22 -33.46 -25.67
C ILE A 277 10.95 -33.72 -24.85
N LEU A 278 11.09 -33.88 -23.53
CA LEU A 278 10.00 -34.19 -22.58
C LEU A 278 10.03 -33.26 -21.36
N PRO A 279 9.99 -31.93 -21.55
CA PRO A 279 10.08 -30.99 -20.43
C PRO A 279 8.98 -31.21 -19.38
N ARG A 280 7.72 -31.41 -19.78
CA ARG A 280 6.56 -31.47 -18.87
C ARG A 280 6.49 -32.80 -18.11
N THR A 281 6.69 -33.93 -18.79
CA THR A 281 6.73 -35.24 -18.11
C THR A 281 7.83 -35.30 -17.05
N ILE A 282 9.01 -34.70 -17.32
CA ILE A 282 10.10 -34.62 -16.35
C ILE A 282 9.75 -33.70 -15.18
N MET A 283 9.08 -32.57 -15.42
CA MET A 283 8.58 -31.69 -14.37
C MET A 283 7.61 -32.43 -13.44
N PHE A 284 6.62 -33.14 -13.97
CA PHE A 284 5.68 -33.93 -13.17
C PHE A 284 6.35 -35.09 -12.43
N LYS A 285 7.32 -35.78 -13.04
CA LYS A 285 8.09 -36.84 -12.35
C LYS A 285 8.91 -36.30 -11.18
N ARG A 286 9.49 -35.11 -11.30
CA ARG A 286 10.17 -34.42 -10.19
C ARG A 286 9.18 -33.97 -9.12
N PHE A 287 8.05 -33.41 -9.54
CA PHE A 287 6.99 -32.93 -8.67
C PHE A 287 6.41 -34.05 -7.79
N PHE A 288 6.00 -35.16 -8.39
CA PHE A 288 5.47 -36.31 -7.67
C PHE A 288 6.53 -37.09 -6.87
N LYS A 289 7.83 -36.83 -7.07
CA LYS A 289 8.90 -37.35 -6.20
C LYS A 289 9.03 -36.55 -4.91
N LEU A 290 8.70 -35.27 -4.94
CA LEU A 290 8.68 -34.39 -3.76
C LEU A 290 7.37 -34.53 -2.97
N ILE A 291 6.26 -34.82 -3.65
CA ILE A 291 4.95 -35.03 -3.02
C ILE A 291 4.85 -36.38 -2.31
N LYS A 292 4.29 -36.37 -1.10
CA LYS A 292 3.98 -37.55 -0.27
C LYS A 292 2.49 -37.56 0.03
N ALA A 293 1.95 -38.71 0.45
CA ALA A 293 0.50 -38.87 0.74
C ALA A 293 -0.10 -37.84 1.72
N ASN A 294 0.70 -37.25 2.64
CA ASN A 294 0.24 -36.24 3.61
C ASN A 294 0.77 -34.83 3.33
N THR A 295 1.08 -34.47 2.08
CA THR A 295 1.60 -33.13 1.78
C THR A 295 0.53 -32.05 1.94
N THR A 296 0.90 -30.99 2.66
CA THR A 296 0.11 -29.76 2.77
C THR A 296 0.12 -28.97 1.45
N ALA A 297 -0.89 -28.12 1.24
CA ALA A 297 -0.94 -27.20 0.10
C ALA A 297 0.32 -26.32 -0.03
N VAL A 298 0.89 -25.86 1.09
CA VAL A 298 2.14 -25.06 1.14
C VAL A 298 3.31 -25.82 0.52
N GLN A 299 3.51 -27.08 0.94
CA GLN A 299 4.57 -27.94 0.41
C GLN A 299 4.37 -28.27 -1.07
N MET A 300 3.12 -28.39 -1.51
CA MET A 300 2.79 -28.60 -2.91
C MET A 300 3.22 -27.39 -3.76
N VAL A 301 2.92 -26.17 -3.34
CA VAL A 301 3.36 -24.94 -4.04
C VAL A 301 4.90 -24.78 -4.01
N GLU A 302 5.55 -25.11 -2.89
CA GLU A 302 7.03 -25.12 -2.81
C GLU A 302 7.64 -26.12 -3.79
N ALA A 303 7.07 -27.32 -3.89
CA ALA A 303 7.49 -28.34 -4.86
C ALA A 303 7.24 -27.89 -6.30
N MET A 304 6.16 -27.14 -6.59
CA MET A 304 5.90 -26.56 -7.92
C MET A 304 7.06 -25.65 -8.35
N LYS A 305 7.52 -24.78 -7.43
CA LYS A 305 8.64 -23.88 -7.70
C LYS A 305 9.95 -24.63 -7.94
N GLU A 306 10.28 -25.59 -7.07
CA GLU A 306 11.51 -26.40 -7.20
C GLU A 306 11.55 -27.19 -8.53
N CYS A 307 10.38 -27.56 -9.05
CA CYS A 307 10.25 -28.28 -10.31
C CYS A 307 10.23 -27.37 -11.55
N GLY A 308 10.16 -26.05 -11.38
CA GLY A 308 10.10 -25.09 -12.48
C GLY A 308 8.70 -24.89 -13.09
N LEU A 309 7.64 -25.21 -12.35
CA LEU A 309 6.26 -24.91 -12.76
C LEU A 309 5.97 -23.41 -12.51
N THR A 310 6.06 -22.59 -13.56
CA THR A 310 5.75 -21.15 -13.53
C THR A 310 4.30 -20.89 -13.96
N ASN A 311 3.80 -19.66 -13.76
CA ASN A 311 2.44 -19.28 -14.20
C ASN A 311 2.22 -19.53 -15.71
N HIS A 312 3.22 -19.25 -16.56
CA HIS A 312 3.14 -19.53 -18.01
C HIS A 312 3.05 -21.03 -18.33
N VAL A 313 3.72 -21.86 -17.53
CA VAL A 313 3.66 -23.31 -17.65
C VAL A 313 2.28 -23.80 -17.24
N LEU A 314 1.67 -23.21 -16.20
CA LEU A 314 0.30 -23.54 -15.77
C LEU A 314 -0.75 -23.18 -16.83
N GLU A 315 -0.63 -22.04 -17.49
CA GLU A 315 -1.56 -21.58 -18.55
C GLU A 315 -1.61 -22.51 -19.77
N THR A 316 -0.55 -23.29 -19.99
CA THR A 316 -0.43 -24.19 -21.14
C THR A 316 -0.82 -25.63 -20.83
N LEU A 317 -1.11 -25.96 -19.56
CA LEU A 317 -1.55 -27.30 -19.15
C LEU A 317 -3.05 -27.49 -19.40
N PRO A 318 -3.49 -28.70 -19.80
CA PRO A 318 -4.91 -29.05 -19.86
C PRO A 318 -5.67 -28.71 -18.57
N GLU A 319 -6.92 -28.27 -18.72
CA GLU A 319 -7.77 -27.74 -17.65
C GLU A 319 -7.91 -28.76 -16.50
N ALA A 320 -8.05 -30.04 -16.85
CA ALA A 320 -8.15 -31.14 -15.88
C ALA A 320 -6.92 -31.27 -14.97
N ILE A 321 -5.72 -31.00 -15.47
CA ILE A 321 -4.47 -31.05 -14.69
C ILE A 321 -4.23 -29.72 -13.97
N LEU A 322 -4.71 -28.62 -14.56
CA LEU A 322 -4.59 -27.28 -14.00
C LEU A 322 -5.36 -27.14 -12.70
N ILE A 323 -6.58 -27.70 -12.60
CA ILE A 323 -7.47 -27.54 -11.44
C ILE A 323 -6.81 -28.00 -10.12
N PRO A 324 -6.25 -29.22 -9.98
CA PRO A 324 -5.57 -29.64 -8.75
C PRO A 324 -4.43 -28.73 -8.32
N LEU A 325 -3.67 -28.19 -9.28
CA LEU A 325 -2.55 -27.28 -9.00
C LEU A 325 -3.07 -25.88 -8.58
N GLN A 326 -4.12 -25.39 -9.21
CA GLN A 326 -4.76 -24.12 -8.86
C GLN A 326 -5.50 -24.20 -7.52
N ASP A 327 -6.08 -25.34 -7.15
CA ASP A 327 -6.71 -25.55 -5.84
C ASP A 327 -5.68 -25.43 -4.71
N ALA A 328 -4.50 -26.02 -4.88
CA ALA A 328 -3.40 -25.87 -3.93
C ALA A 328 -2.94 -24.41 -3.80
N ILE A 329 -2.88 -23.67 -4.92
CA ILE A 329 -2.58 -22.23 -4.93
C ILE A 329 -3.70 -21.44 -4.21
N ALA A 330 -4.97 -21.73 -4.50
CA ALA A 330 -6.13 -21.05 -3.94
C ALA A 330 -6.24 -21.24 -2.41
N LEU A 331 -5.86 -22.42 -1.89
CA LEU A 331 -5.78 -22.67 -0.46
C LEU A 331 -4.69 -21.85 0.25
N CYS A 332 -3.60 -21.52 -0.45
CA CYS A 332 -2.51 -20.73 0.09
C CYS A 332 -2.72 -19.21 -0.06
N GLN A 333 -3.60 -18.77 -0.97
CA GLN A 333 -3.87 -17.35 -1.23
C GLN A 333 -4.34 -16.54 -0.01
N PRO A 334 -5.22 -17.06 0.88
CA PRO A 334 -5.68 -16.32 2.06
C PRO A 334 -4.54 -16.00 3.03
N HIS A 335 -3.67 -16.97 3.33
CA HIS A 335 -2.62 -16.87 4.34
C HIS A 335 -1.28 -17.41 3.81
N PRO A 336 -0.58 -16.67 2.94
CA PRO A 336 0.74 -17.07 2.46
C PRO A 336 1.78 -17.00 3.60
N PRO A 337 2.65 -18.01 3.77
CA PRO A 337 3.75 -17.97 4.72
C PRO A 337 4.69 -16.77 4.51
N SER A 338 5.12 -16.15 5.61
CA SER A 338 6.01 -14.97 5.57
C SER A 338 7.43 -15.26 5.09
N SER A 339 7.82 -16.54 4.96
CA SER A 339 9.13 -16.98 4.47
C SER A 339 9.25 -16.99 2.94
N TRP A 340 8.15 -16.78 2.21
CA TRP A 340 8.11 -16.91 0.76
C TRP A 340 8.82 -15.77 0.02
N SER A 341 9.57 -16.13 -1.03
CA SER A 341 10.25 -15.20 -1.94
C SER A 341 9.28 -14.48 -2.89
N ASP A 342 9.68 -13.36 -3.48
CA ASP A 342 8.88 -12.60 -4.46
C ASP A 342 8.34 -13.47 -5.61
N GLU A 343 9.14 -14.41 -6.13
CA GLU A 343 8.72 -15.35 -7.18
C GLU A 343 7.60 -16.32 -6.74
N MET A 344 7.59 -16.69 -5.45
CA MET A 344 6.54 -17.55 -4.88
C MET A 344 5.25 -16.76 -4.68
N LEU A 345 5.36 -15.51 -4.25
CA LEU A 345 4.24 -14.60 -4.15
C LEU A 345 3.66 -14.28 -5.54
N GLU A 346 4.49 -14.21 -6.56
CA GLU A 346 4.06 -14.09 -7.96
C GLU A 346 3.32 -15.36 -8.45
N LEU A 347 3.82 -16.55 -8.13
CA LEU A 347 3.16 -17.82 -8.42
C LEU A 347 1.77 -17.91 -7.76
N VAL A 348 1.66 -17.48 -6.50
CA VAL A 348 0.40 -17.53 -5.73
C VAL A 348 -0.53 -16.35 -6.06
N LYS A 349 -0.09 -15.44 -6.93
CA LYS A 349 -0.82 -14.22 -7.31
C LYS A 349 -1.03 -13.25 -6.13
N ARG A 350 -0.16 -13.30 -5.11
CA ARG A 350 -0.10 -12.38 -3.94
C ARG A 350 1.07 -11.38 -4.05
N THR A 351 1.17 -10.71 -5.20
CA THR A 351 2.17 -9.65 -5.44
C THR A 351 1.93 -8.39 -4.60
N ASP A 352 0.77 -8.28 -3.95
CA ASP A 352 0.45 -7.21 -2.99
C ASP A 352 1.44 -7.17 -1.83
N ILE A 353 1.90 -8.32 -1.34
CA ILE A 353 2.88 -8.41 -0.24
C ILE A 353 4.28 -7.99 -0.71
N SER A 354 4.72 -8.40 -1.91
CA SER A 354 6.05 -8.02 -2.44
C SER A 354 6.13 -6.53 -2.80
N LEU A 355 5.01 -5.90 -3.17
CA LEU A 355 4.93 -4.45 -3.37
C LEU A 355 5.17 -3.65 -2.08
N ILE A 356 4.87 -4.20 -0.90
CA ILE A 356 5.16 -3.56 0.39
C ILE A 356 6.68 -3.51 0.63
N LEU A 357 7.43 -4.54 0.19
CA LEU A 357 8.88 -4.65 0.36
C LEU A 357 9.68 -3.89 -0.70
N THR A 358 9.16 -3.79 -1.93
CA THR A 358 9.86 -3.16 -3.06
C THR A 358 9.57 -1.66 -3.19
N SER A 359 10.15 -0.88 -2.28
CA SER A 359 10.00 0.58 -2.15
C SER A 359 10.38 1.45 -3.39
N ASN A 360 10.93 0.89 -4.48
CA ASN A 360 11.60 1.67 -5.55
C ASN A 360 10.99 1.59 -6.94
N LYS A 361 9.96 0.76 -7.18
CA LYS A 361 9.26 0.79 -8.48
C LYS A 361 8.23 1.91 -8.44
N ARG A 362 8.57 3.06 -9.05
CA ARG A 362 7.60 4.13 -9.33
C ARG A 362 6.40 3.50 -10.02
N HIS A 363 5.24 3.49 -9.36
CA HIS A 363 4.00 3.21 -10.07
C HIS A 363 3.92 4.19 -11.24
N ARG A 364 3.63 3.67 -12.44
CA ARG A 364 3.13 4.52 -13.51
C ARG A 364 1.97 5.30 -12.90
N PRO A 365 1.94 6.64 -13.00
CA PRO A 365 0.79 7.38 -12.54
C PRO A 365 -0.40 6.81 -13.28
N ALA A 366 -1.26 6.07 -12.57
CA ALA A 366 -2.59 5.81 -13.06
C ALA A 366 -3.13 7.19 -13.40
N MET A 367 -3.63 7.38 -14.62
CA MET A 367 -4.42 8.57 -14.91
C MET A 367 -5.57 8.53 -13.92
N SER A 368 -5.43 9.30 -12.84
CA SER A 368 -6.49 9.47 -11.88
C SER A 368 -7.55 10.26 -12.62
N ASN A 369 -8.45 9.56 -13.31
CA ASN A 369 -9.80 10.05 -13.46
C ASN A 369 -10.26 10.20 -12.02
N ILE A 370 -10.18 11.43 -11.52
CA ILE A 370 -10.66 11.82 -10.22
C ILE A 370 -12.11 11.37 -10.21
N LEU A 371 -12.37 10.21 -9.59
CA LEU A 371 -13.72 9.70 -9.44
C LEU A 371 -14.46 10.78 -8.68
N THR A 372 -15.35 11.43 -9.43
CA THR A 372 -16.33 12.36 -8.91
C THR A 372 -17.10 11.64 -7.80
N PRO A 373 -17.34 12.30 -6.65
CA PRO A 373 -18.04 11.68 -5.55
C PRO A 373 -19.38 11.11 -6.02
N THR A 374 -19.65 9.85 -5.70
CA THR A 374 -20.80 9.06 -6.16
C THR A 374 -22.14 9.48 -5.55
N HIS A 375 -22.26 10.70 -5.02
CA HIS A 375 -23.54 11.25 -4.62
C HIS A 375 -24.03 12.23 -5.69
N THR A 376 -25.16 11.87 -6.29
CA THR A 376 -26.02 12.67 -7.15
C THR A 376 -26.45 13.97 -6.44
N ALA A 377 -25.56 14.94 -6.37
CA ALA A 377 -25.91 16.35 -6.19
C ALA A 377 -25.84 16.99 -7.58
N SER A 378 -27.01 17.29 -8.13
CA SER A 378 -27.20 18.09 -9.34
C SER A 378 -26.18 19.24 -9.40
N TRP A 379 -25.33 19.21 -10.43
CA TRP A 379 -24.21 20.10 -10.61
C TRP A 379 -24.66 21.57 -10.75
N GLU A 380 -24.46 22.38 -9.71
CA GLU A 380 -24.51 23.83 -9.87
C GLU A 380 -23.18 24.32 -10.46
N TYR A 381 -23.22 24.81 -11.71
CA TYR A 381 -22.11 25.40 -12.44
C TYR A 381 -21.35 26.48 -11.63
N LYS A 382 -22.04 27.17 -10.73
CA LYS A 382 -21.47 28.20 -9.85
C LYS A 382 -20.44 27.63 -8.87
N LEU A 383 -20.69 26.45 -8.29
CA LEU A 383 -19.74 25.76 -7.40
C LEU A 383 -18.51 25.24 -8.16
N LEU A 384 -18.67 24.87 -9.44
CA LEU A 384 -17.53 24.54 -10.32
C LEU A 384 -16.66 25.77 -10.59
N CYS A 385 -17.25 26.92 -10.91
CA CYS A 385 -16.49 28.16 -11.07
C CYS A 385 -15.79 28.59 -9.76
N GLU A 386 -16.48 28.51 -8.63
CA GLU A 386 -15.91 28.85 -7.31
C GLU A 386 -14.81 27.85 -6.89
N SER A 387 -14.99 26.56 -7.19
CA SER A 387 -13.98 25.52 -7.01
C SER A 387 -12.78 25.78 -7.93
N VAL A 388 -12.99 26.16 -9.19
CA VAL A 388 -11.93 26.45 -10.16
C VAL A 388 -11.14 27.70 -9.75
N GLU A 389 -11.79 28.73 -9.21
CA GLU A 389 -11.13 29.91 -8.64
C GLU A 389 -10.35 29.60 -7.35
N GLN A 390 -10.88 28.72 -6.49
CA GLN A 390 -10.18 28.22 -5.30
C GLN A 390 -9.02 27.27 -5.64
N THR A 391 -9.11 26.48 -6.71
CA THR A 391 -8.01 25.66 -7.21
C THR A 391 -6.98 26.51 -7.96
N ASN A 392 -7.35 27.55 -8.68
CA ASN A 392 -6.38 28.44 -9.34
C ASN A 392 -5.52 29.25 -8.34
N SER A 393 -6.00 29.44 -7.11
CA SER A 393 -5.22 30.04 -6.02
C SER A 393 -4.35 29.01 -5.25
N GLN A 394 -4.50 27.71 -5.56
CA GLN A 394 -3.68 26.61 -5.07
C GLN A 394 -2.91 26.03 -6.25
N GLY A 395 -1.68 26.53 -6.50
CA GLY A 395 -0.86 26.12 -7.65
C GLY A 395 -0.91 24.62 -7.97
N TYR A 396 -0.98 24.31 -9.26
CA TYR A 396 -1.04 22.95 -9.79
C TYR A 396 0.15 22.12 -9.28
N ASP A 397 -0.12 21.16 -8.40
CA ASP A 397 0.87 20.19 -7.90
C ASP A 397 0.82 18.95 -8.81
N GLU A 398 1.92 18.59 -9.45
CA GLU A 398 2.02 17.36 -10.26
C GLU A 398 2.32 16.11 -9.38
N GLY A 399 1.79 14.95 -9.78
CA GLY A 399 2.20 13.64 -9.26
C GLY A 399 1.79 13.37 -7.81
N GLU A 400 2.75 13.29 -6.88
CA GLU A 400 2.55 12.89 -5.47
C GLU A 400 1.57 13.83 -4.72
N GLY A 401 1.40 15.07 -5.18
CA GLY A 401 0.43 16.01 -4.61
C GLY A 401 -1.02 15.58 -4.84
N THR A 402 -1.35 15.02 -6.01
CA THR A 402 -2.72 14.57 -6.34
C THR A 402 -3.07 13.28 -5.58
N GLU A 403 -2.08 12.40 -5.38
CA GLU A 403 -2.22 11.20 -4.56
C GLU A 403 -2.51 11.55 -3.08
N ARG A 404 -1.80 12.52 -2.50
CA ARG A 404 -2.12 12.97 -1.14
C ARG A 404 -3.52 13.55 -1.05
N GLN A 405 -4.00 14.24 -2.08
CA GLN A 405 -5.36 14.75 -2.11
C GLN A 405 -6.42 13.64 -2.17
N SER A 406 -6.17 12.54 -2.89
CA SER A 406 -7.09 11.39 -2.89
C SER A 406 -7.16 10.73 -1.51
N VAL A 407 -6.02 10.59 -0.82
CA VAL A 407 -5.96 10.08 0.56
C VAL A 407 -6.74 10.99 1.53
N ILE A 408 -6.57 12.31 1.43
CA ILE A 408 -7.29 13.26 2.27
C ILE A 408 -8.81 13.18 2.06
N ARG A 409 -9.25 13.00 0.81
CA ARG A 409 -10.67 12.80 0.48
C ARG A 409 -11.22 11.50 1.05
N ALA A 410 -10.44 10.42 1.01
CA ALA A 410 -10.80 9.14 1.62
C ALA A 410 -10.90 9.23 3.16
N LEU A 411 -9.99 9.98 3.81
CA LEU A 411 -9.97 10.18 5.26
C LEU A 411 -11.20 10.95 5.79
N PHE A 412 -11.71 11.91 5.02
CA PHE A 412 -12.85 12.75 5.37
C PHE A 412 -14.03 12.57 4.40
N ARG A 413 -14.35 11.32 4.05
CA ARG A 413 -15.43 11.01 3.11
C ARG A 413 -16.84 11.24 3.68
N ASP A 414 -17.01 11.03 4.99
CA ASP A 414 -18.33 11.03 5.63
C ASP A 414 -18.83 12.44 6.03
N ASP A 415 -17.92 13.41 6.21
CA ASP A 415 -18.24 14.75 6.73
C ASP A 415 -17.34 15.86 6.14
N ARG A 416 -17.86 17.09 6.11
CA ARG A 416 -17.19 18.31 5.62
C ARG A 416 -16.35 19.04 6.68
N ARG A 417 -16.03 18.39 7.81
CA ARG A 417 -15.20 18.98 8.89
C ARG A 417 -13.88 19.60 8.42
N LEU A 418 -13.22 19.00 7.43
CA LEU A 418 -11.99 19.55 6.86
C LEU A 418 -12.25 20.87 6.12
N GLN A 419 -13.38 20.99 5.41
CA GLN A 419 -13.75 22.21 4.70
C GLN A 419 -14.02 23.34 5.70
N GLU A 420 -14.74 23.06 6.79
CA GLU A 420 -14.94 24.02 7.89
C GLU A 420 -13.60 24.48 8.48
N ALA A 421 -12.68 23.56 8.77
CA ALA A 421 -11.35 23.91 9.29
C ALA A 421 -10.54 24.78 8.30
N ARG A 422 -10.65 24.51 6.99
CA ARG A 422 -10.04 25.34 5.94
C ARG A 422 -10.64 26.74 5.89
N ASP A 423 -11.94 26.86 6.07
CA ASP A 423 -12.64 28.14 6.08
C ASP A 423 -12.33 28.95 7.34
N LEU A 424 -12.24 28.31 8.52
CA LEU A 424 -11.76 28.95 9.75
C LEU A 424 -10.33 29.48 9.60
N LEU A 425 -9.44 28.72 8.97
CA LEU A 425 -8.02 29.10 8.77
C LEU A 425 -7.75 29.82 7.43
N ALA A 426 -8.77 30.39 6.79
CA ALA A 426 -8.62 31.17 5.58
C ALA A 426 -8.12 32.59 5.88
N THR A 427 -7.10 33.05 5.15
CA THR A 427 -6.55 34.41 5.27
C THR A 427 -6.96 35.35 4.11
N HIS A 428 -7.55 34.80 3.05
CA HIS A 428 -7.89 35.51 1.81
C HIS A 428 -9.40 35.78 1.68
N LYS A 429 -10.24 34.95 2.32
CA LYS A 429 -11.68 35.14 2.36
C LYS A 429 -12.03 36.24 3.37
N PRO A 430 -12.89 37.22 3.01
CA PRO A 430 -13.35 38.22 3.96
C PRO A 430 -14.23 37.56 5.03
N ARG A 431 -14.03 37.95 6.30
CA ARG A 431 -14.81 37.41 7.41
C ARG A 431 -16.20 38.01 7.46
N VAL A 432 -17.20 37.18 7.77
CA VAL A 432 -18.58 37.63 7.97
C VAL A 432 -18.80 37.83 9.47
N VAL A 433 -19.26 39.02 9.84
CA VAL A 433 -19.42 39.45 11.24
C VAL A 433 -20.82 40.01 11.40
N SER A 434 -21.45 39.76 12.54
CA SER A 434 -22.76 40.31 12.84
C SER A 434 -22.63 41.43 13.86
N LEU A 435 -23.10 42.63 13.52
CA LEU A 435 -23.23 43.73 14.47
C LEU A 435 -24.68 44.21 14.41
N PRO A 436 -25.49 44.02 15.49
CA PRO A 436 -26.84 44.55 15.53
C PRO A 436 -26.81 46.08 15.48
N GLN A 437 -27.72 46.68 14.72
CA GLN A 437 -27.86 48.13 14.64
C GLN A 437 -28.87 48.60 15.68
N ASP A 438 -28.43 49.39 16.66
CA ASP A 438 -29.34 50.03 17.60
C ASP A 438 -30.03 51.22 16.92
N PRO A 439 -31.38 51.29 16.92
CA PRO A 439 -32.13 52.36 16.24
C PRO A 439 -31.86 53.78 16.76
N GLY A 440 -31.28 53.91 17.97
CA GLY A 440 -30.99 55.19 18.61
C GLY A 440 -29.59 55.75 18.37
N LEU A 441 -28.69 54.98 17.74
CA LEU A 441 -27.31 55.41 17.49
C LEU A 441 -27.21 56.18 16.16
N PRO A 442 -26.46 57.31 16.10
CA PRO A 442 -26.16 57.97 14.84
C PRO A 442 -25.30 57.07 13.95
N GLU A 443 -25.46 57.19 12.63
CA GLU A 443 -24.75 56.37 11.64
C GLU A 443 -23.22 56.49 11.75
N SER A 444 -22.71 57.67 12.15
CA SER A 444 -21.28 57.88 12.36
C SER A 444 -20.70 57.04 13.49
N GLU A 445 -21.40 56.99 14.63
CA GLU A 445 -20.97 56.20 15.79
C GLU A 445 -21.12 54.70 15.50
N TYR A 446 -22.15 54.32 14.74
CA TYR A 446 -22.29 52.93 14.27
C TYR A 446 -21.13 52.52 13.35
N LEU A 447 -20.69 53.39 12.43
CA LEU A 447 -19.53 53.15 11.58
C LEU A 447 -18.22 53.06 12.39
N GLU A 448 -18.06 53.86 13.45
CA GLU A 448 -16.92 53.76 14.36
C GLU A 448 -16.90 52.42 15.10
N LYS A 449 -18.04 51.98 15.63
CA LYS A 449 -18.19 50.64 16.24
C LYS A 449 -17.88 49.52 15.23
N GLN A 450 -18.31 49.66 13.97
CA GLN A 450 -17.95 48.73 12.90
C GLN A 450 -16.44 48.69 12.67
N LYS A 451 -15.77 49.85 12.54
CA LYS A 451 -14.31 49.92 12.34
C LYS A 451 -13.54 49.33 13.52
N GLU A 452 -13.99 49.57 14.74
CA GLU A 452 -13.38 49.02 15.94
C GLU A 452 -13.49 47.49 15.97
N LEU A 453 -14.68 46.94 15.71
CA LEU A 453 -14.91 45.50 15.61
C LEU A 453 -14.04 44.86 14.52
N VAL A 454 -13.96 45.47 13.34
CA VAL A 454 -13.15 44.99 12.22
C VAL A 454 -11.65 45.05 12.55
N SER A 455 -11.19 46.06 13.29
CA SER A 455 -9.80 46.14 13.78
C SER A 455 -9.47 45.00 14.76
N ARG A 456 -10.38 44.66 15.68
CA ARG A 456 -10.22 43.51 16.60
C ARG A 456 -10.13 42.19 15.84
N ILE A 457 -11.00 42.00 14.86
CA ILE A 457 -11.03 40.78 14.03
C ILE A 457 -9.80 40.68 13.12
N ALA A 458 -9.26 41.82 12.68
CA ALA A 458 -8.01 41.86 11.93
C ALA A 458 -6.85 41.30 12.77
N ALA A 459 -6.75 41.62 14.07
CA ALA A 459 -5.75 41.02 14.97
C ALA A 459 -5.88 39.49 15.04
N GLY A 460 -7.10 38.96 15.13
CA GLY A 460 -7.35 37.52 15.04
C GLY A 460 -6.92 36.94 13.69
N THR A 461 -7.17 37.65 12.59
CA THR A 461 -6.81 37.20 11.23
C THR A 461 -5.30 37.09 11.02
N LEU A 462 -4.53 37.96 11.67
CA LEU A 462 -3.06 37.93 11.63
C LEU A 462 -2.46 36.74 12.37
N ALA A 463 -3.20 36.11 13.29
CA ALA A 463 -2.77 34.94 14.04
C ALA A 463 -3.00 33.60 13.28
N ILE A 464 -3.93 33.60 12.32
CA ILE A 464 -4.33 32.43 11.51
C ILE A 464 -3.14 31.70 10.86
N PRO A 465 -2.14 32.38 10.27
CA PRO A 465 -1.09 31.70 9.52
C PRO A 465 -0.31 30.66 10.32
N ALA A 466 -0.12 30.86 11.63
CA ALA A 466 0.58 29.88 12.46
C ALA A 466 -0.17 28.54 12.53
N GLY A 467 -1.51 28.58 12.65
CA GLY A 467 -2.38 27.41 12.56
C GLY A 467 -2.47 26.82 11.15
N ARG A 468 -2.54 27.70 10.13
CA ARG A 468 -2.59 27.29 8.72
C ARG A 468 -1.37 26.48 8.29
N GLY A 469 -0.19 26.78 8.83
CA GLY A 469 1.04 26.03 8.59
C GLY A 469 0.95 24.56 9.03
N LEU A 470 0.31 24.29 10.17
CA LEU A 470 0.03 22.92 10.64
C LEU A 470 -0.97 22.20 9.72
N LEU A 471 -2.07 22.88 9.35
CA LEU A 471 -3.12 22.31 8.51
C LEU A 471 -2.59 21.83 7.15
N PHE A 472 -1.77 22.65 6.49
CA PHE A 472 -1.25 22.34 5.15
C PHE A 472 0.16 21.74 5.15
N TYR A 473 0.66 21.28 6.30
CA TYR A 473 2.01 20.76 6.45
C TYR A 473 2.31 19.63 5.45
N SER A 474 3.40 19.77 4.69
CA SER A 474 3.93 18.75 3.78
C SER A 474 2.91 18.25 2.73
N LEU A 475 2.12 19.13 2.11
CA LEU A 475 1.12 18.73 1.10
C LEU A 475 1.49 19.06 -0.35
N ARG A 476 2.40 20.02 -0.58
CA ARG A 476 2.71 20.57 -1.91
C ARG A 476 4.04 20.10 -2.48
N PHE A 477 4.08 19.99 -3.80
CA PHE A 477 5.26 19.68 -4.61
C PHE A 477 5.40 20.76 -5.69
N PRO A 478 6.08 21.88 -5.37
CA PRO A 478 6.10 23.03 -6.25
C PRO A 478 6.87 22.74 -7.55
N LEU A 479 6.39 23.30 -8.65
CA LEU A 479 7.11 23.32 -9.92
C LEU A 479 8.34 24.22 -9.82
N ILE A 480 9.51 23.66 -10.13
CA ILE A 480 10.81 24.36 -10.02
C ILE A 480 10.90 25.54 -11.01
N THR A 481 10.14 25.51 -12.10
CA THR A 481 10.12 26.57 -13.12
C THR A 481 9.32 27.81 -12.72
N GLN A 482 8.53 27.75 -11.64
CA GLN A 482 7.63 28.83 -11.24
C GLN A 482 8.07 29.49 -9.94
N LYS A 483 7.77 30.78 -9.81
CA LYS A 483 7.91 31.49 -8.53
C LYS A 483 6.81 31.05 -7.60
N PHE A 484 7.18 30.67 -6.39
CA PHE A 484 6.26 30.27 -5.35
C PHE A 484 5.53 31.49 -4.77
N HIS A 485 4.23 31.60 -5.06
CA HIS A 485 3.43 32.74 -4.63
C HIS A 485 3.02 32.62 -3.15
N ILE A 486 3.41 33.59 -2.33
CA ILE A 486 2.99 33.71 -0.94
C ILE A 486 1.88 34.78 -0.86
N GLY A 487 0.63 34.32 -0.69
CA GLY A 487 -0.54 35.21 -0.64
C GLY A 487 -0.53 36.17 0.57
N GLY A 488 -1.13 37.34 0.39
CA GLY A 488 -1.31 38.36 1.43
C GLY A 488 -2.53 38.14 2.34
N PHE A 489 -2.86 39.15 3.14
CA PHE A 489 -4.04 39.16 4.01
C PHE A 489 -5.20 39.93 3.39
N ASN A 490 -6.40 39.39 3.55
CA ASN A 490 -7.62 40.15 3.39
C ASN A 490 -8.17 40.51 4.77
N LEU A 491 -8.00 41.77 5.17
CA LEU A 491 -8.48 42.26 6.48
C LEU A 491 -9.88 42.87 6.41
N ASN A 492 -10.52 42.85 5.23
CA ASN A 492 -11.87 43.37 5.07
C ASN A 492 -12.89 42.39 5.65
N CYS A 493 -13.92 42.92 6.31
CA CYS A 493 -15.01 42.13 6.87
C CYS A 493 -16.35 42.54 6.25
N VAL A 494 -17.24 41.57 6.07
CA VAL A 494 -18.63 41.80 5.66
C VAL A 494 -19.49 41.86 6.92
N VAL A 495 -20.07 43.03 7.21
CA VAL A 495 -20.91 43.25 8.38
C VAL A 495 -22.38 42.99 8.05
N LYS A 496 -23.00 42.03 8.73
CA LYS A 496 -24.44 41.72 8.69
C LYS A 496 -25.19 42.49 9.79
N PRO A 497 -26.44 42.91 9.56
CA PRO A 497 -27.35 42.49 8.47
C PRO A 497 -27.20 43.22 7.12
N ASN A 498 -26.55 44.39 7.07
CA ASN A 498 -26.52 45.25 5.87
C ASN A 498 -25.62 44.74 4.72
N ASN A 499 -24.83 43.68 4.93
CA ASN A 499 -23.86 43.12 3.98
C ASN A 499 -22.85 44.15 3.45
N VAL A 500 -22.46 45.13 4.27
CA VAL A 500 -21.47 46.15 3.89
C VAL A 500 -20.06 45.63 4.16
N THR A 501 -19.14 45.81 3.21
CA THR A 501 -17.72 45.52 3.40
C THR A 501 -17.03 46.70 4.09
N VAL A 502 -16.57 46.49 5.31
CA VAL A 502 -15.81 47.48 6.08
C VAL A 502 -14.34 47.06 6.10
N GLY A 503 -13.46 47.99 5.73
CA GLY A 503 -12.01 47.81 5.77
C GLY A 503 -11.39 48.38 7.03
N VAL A 504 -10.18 47.91 7.35
CA VAL A 504 -9.40 48.42 8.48
C VAL A 504 -8.65 49.70 8.10
N ASP A 505 -8.35 50.54 9.09
CA ASP A 505 -7.43 51.67 8.91
C ASP A 505 -6.01 51.18 8.57
N LYS A 506 -5.54 51.52 7.38
CA LYS A 506 -4.23 51.11 6.86
C LYS A 506 -3.06 51.66 7.69
N THR A 507 -3.25 52.73 8.46
CA THR A 507 -2.19 53.33 9.29
C THR A 507 -1.85 52.48 10.53
N LEU A 508 -2.80 51.68 11.01
CA LEU A 508 -2.61 50.77 12.14
C LEU A 508 -1.93 49.46 11.72
N PHE A 509 -2.06 49.06 10.45
CA PHE A 509 -1.63 47.76 9.91
C PHE A 509 -0.50 47.90 8.88
N THR A 510 0.49 48.74 9.15
CA THR A 510 1.69 48.84 8.31
C THR A 510 2.54 47.55 8.40
N GLU A 511 3.33 47.24 7.36
CA GLU A 511 4.15 46.01 7.33
C GLU A 511 5.14 45.91 8.51
N GLU A 512 5.56 47.03 9.09
CA GLU A 512 6.43 47.08 10.28
C GLU A 512 5.69 46.68 11.56
N LYS A 513 4.48 47.21 11.78
CA LYS A 513 3.65 46.91 12.97
C LYS A 513 3.10 45.48 12.96
N VAL A 514 3.01 44.87 11.78
CA VAL A 514 2.41 43.55 11.56
C VAL A 514 3.41 42.54 10.99
N CYS A 515 4.71 42.81 11.17
CA CYS A 515 5.78 42.00 10.57
C CYS A 515 5.69 40.50 10.92
N TRP A 516 5.30 40.15 12.15
CA TRP A 516 5.14 38.76 12.59
C TRP A 516 3.99 38.05 11.89
N GLY A 517 2.86 38.71 11.63
CA GLY A 517 1.77 38.12 10.84
C GLY A 517 2.25 37.70 9.45
N PHE A 518 2.97 38.60 8.75
CA PHE A 518 3.57 38.30 7.45
C PHE A 518 4.67 37.23 7.52
N PHE A 519 5.46 37.23 8.60
CA PHE A 519 6.47 36.19 8.83
C PHE A 519 5.81 34.81 8.99
N HIS A 520 4.79 34.67 9.83
CA HIS A 520 4.04 33.40 9.99
C HIS A 520 3.38 32.96 8.69
N GLN A 521 2.88 33.89 7.87
CA GLN A 521 2.33 33.61 6.54
C GLN A 521 3.39 33.02 5.58
N GLY A 522 4.60 33.58 5.60
CA GLY A 522 5.75 33.03 4.88
C GLY A 522 6.11 31.62 5.33
N VAL A 523 6.15 31.40 6.65
CA VAL A 523 6.45 30.09 7.23
C VAL A 523 5.39 29.07 6.83
N ALA A 524 4.10 29.41 6.96
CA ALA A 524 3.00 28.52 6.60
C ALA A 524 3.05 28.09 5.12
N ALA A 525 3.37 29.03 4.22
CA ALA A 525 3.50 28.74 2.81
C ALA A 525 4.70 27.82 2.50
N GLY A 526 5.84 28.03 3.16
CA GLY A 526 7.02 27.17 2.99
C GLY A 526 6.87 25.78 3.63
N LEU A 527 6.20 25.68 4.78
CA LEU A 527 5.95 24.40 5.47
C LEU A 527 4.95 23.52 4.72
N ALA A 528 4.15 24.12 3.82
CA ALA A 528 3.31 23.37 2.91
C ALA A 528 4.12 22.53 1.90
N ILE A 529 5.36 22.92 1.60
CA ILE A 529 6.25 22.15 0.73
C ILE A 529 6.69 20.88 1.45
N SER A 530 6.60 19.73 0.77
CA SER A 530 7.04 18.46 1.34
C SER A 530 8.57 18.41 1.57
N PRO A 531 9.07 17.82 2.67
CA PRO A 531 10.49 17.48 2.83
C PRO A 531 11.00 16.52 1.74
N GLN A 532 10.10 15.73 1.13
CA GLN A 532 10.44 14.80 0.05
C GLN A 532 10.53 15.47 -1.34
N ALA A 533 10.18 16.77 -1.45
CA ALA A 533 10.24 17.49 -2.72
C ALA A 533 11.68 17.58 -3.24
N LYS A 534 11.90 17.14 -4.49
CA LYS A 534 13.21 17.13 -5.14
C LYS A 534 13.41 18.37 -6.01
N GLY A 535 14.67 18.80 -6.14
CA GLY A 535 15.05 19.91 -7.05
C GLY A 535 14.91 21.31 -6.45
N ILE A 536 14.68 21.43 -5.15
CA ILE A 536 14.80 22.71 -4.41
C ILE A 536 16.28 22.95 -4.14
N ASP A 537 16.92 23.73 -5.00
CA ASP A 537 18.33 24.04 -4.94
C ASP A 537 18.60 25.52 -4.60
N THR A 538 19.88 25.89 -4.54
CA THR A 538 20.29 27.27 -4.27
C THR A 538 19.72 28.25 -5.31
N SER A 539 19.62 27.82 -6.57
CA SER A 539 19.14 28.67 -7.66
C SER A 539 17.64 28.97 -7.52
N TRP A 540 16.83 27.95 -7.20
CA TRP A 540 15.39 28.12 -6.97
C TRP A 540 15.10 29.02 -5.76
N ILE A 541 15.86 28.87 -4.67
CA ILE A 541 15.70 29.73 -3.48
C ILE A 541 16.04 31.20 -3.80
N LEU A 542 17.05 31.44 -4.63
CA LEU A 542 17.39 32.79 -5.11
C LEU A 542 16.38 33.32 -6.12
N TYR A 543 15.80 32.47 -6.97
CA TYR A 543 14.77 32.83 -7.94
C TYR A 543 13.50 33.36 -7.26
N ASN A 544 13.18 32.80 -6.09
CA ASN A 544 12.07 33.23 -5.24
C ASN A 544 12.39 34.47 -4.38
N LYS A 545 13.63 34.97 -4.39
CA LYS A 545 13.98 36.19 -3.65
C LYS A 545 13.23 37.39 -4.24
N PRO A 546 12.48 38.17 -3.43
CA PRO A 546 11.82 39.39 -3.90
C PRO A 546 12.83 40.42 -4.39
N SER A 547 12.50 41.11 -5.50
CA SER A 547 13.41 42.00 -6.24
C SER A 547 13.45 43.43 -5.73
N GLN A 548 12.39 43.92 -5.06
CA GLN A 548 12.24 45.33 -4.69
C GLN A 548 12.65 45.66 -3.24
N ASP A 549 12.44 44.78 -2.25
CA ASP A 549 12.94 44.90 -0.88
C ASP A 549 12.90 43.55 -0.13
N MET A 550 13.63 43.41 0.98
CA MET A 550 13.61 42.21 1.82
C MET A 550 12.26 42.07 2.52
N SER A 551 11.40 41.17 2.04
CA SER A 551 10.07 40.97 2.62
C SER A 551 10.07 40.08 3.87
N ASN A 552 9.29 40.47 4.88
CA ASN A 552 8.98 39.64 6.06
C ASN A 552 8.38 38.27 5.69
N ARG A 553 7.63 38.20 4.58
CA ARG A 553 7.08 36.93 4.04
C ARG A 553 8.20 35.99 3.58
N HIS A 554 9.20 36.53 2.87
CA HIS A 554 10.34 35.74 2.41
C HIS A 554 11.19 35.24 3.57
N ALA A 555 11.35 36.06 4.61
CA ALA A 555 12.06 35.68 5.82
C ALA A 555 11.44 34.44 6.51
N GLY A 556 10.10 34.42 6.63
CA GLY A 556 9.39 33.25 7.14
C GLY A 556 9.51 32.03 6.22
N PHE A 557 9.46 32.24 4.91
CA PHE A 557 9.65 31.18 3.92
C PHE A 557 11.04 30.50 4.05
N LEU A 558 12.10 31.27 4.31
CA LEU A 558 13.44 30.72 4.57
C LEU A 558 13.47 29.84 5.83
N LEU A 559 12.83 30.27 6.93
CA LEU A 559 12.72 29.45 8.14
C LEU A 559 12.06 28.10 7.84
N ALA A 560 10.95 28.12 7.11
CA ALA A 560 10.22 26.91 6.74
C ALA A 560 11.05 25.95 5.88
N LEU A 561 11.75 26.45 4.86
CA LEU A 561 12.66 25.64 4.06
C LEU A 561 13.76 25.01 4.92
N GLY A 562 14.23 25.73 5.94
CA GLY A 562 15.21 25.24 6.89
C GLY A 562 14.68 24.13 7.79
N LEU A 563 13.46 24.29 8.32
CA LEU A 563 12.76 23.28 9.12
C LEU A 563 12.44 22.02 8.30
N ASN A 564 12.15 22.16 7.01
CA ASN A 564 11.94 21.04 6.08
C ASN A 564 13.24 20.37 5.60
N GLY A 565 14.42 20.94 5.93
CA GLY A 565 15.73 20.39 5.57
C GLY A 565 16.27 20.82 4.20
N HIS A 566 15.53 21.64 3.45
CA HIS A 566 15.91 22.10 2.10
C HIS A 566 17.07 23.10 2.09
N LEU A 567 17.40 23.74 3.23
CA LEU A 567 18.54 24.66 3.31
C LEU A 567 19.90 23.95 3.44
N LYS A 568 19.94 22.62 3.60
CA LYS A 568 21.20 21.87 3.74
C LYS A 568 22.08 21.97 2.49
N GLY A 569 21.47 21.97 1.31
CA GLY A 569 22.14 22.09 0.00
C GLY A 569 22.45 23.53 -0.44
N VAL A 570 22.12 24.54 0.38
CA VAL A 570 22.35 25.94 0.01
C VAL A 570 23.81 26.32 0.11
N ALA A 571 24.33 26.96 -0.94
CA ALA A 571 25.69 27.47 -0.93
C ALA A 571 25.90 28.50 0.20
N LYS A 572 26.94 28.30 1.02
CA LYS A 572 27.17 29.07 2.25
C LYS A 572 27.34 30.58 2.01
N TRP A 573 27.82 31.00 0.83
CA TRP A 573 27.93 32.42 0.47
C TRP A 573 26.56 33.11 0.31
N VAL A 574 25.53 32.37 -0.08
CA VAL A 574 24.17 32.89 -0.23
C VAL A 574 23.59 33.30 1.13
N ALA A 575 23.97 32.60 2.20
CA ALA A 575 23.60 33.00 3.55
C ALA A 575 24.13 34.40 3.89
N PHE A 576 25.39 34.71 3.52
CA PHE A 576 25.94 36.06 3.71
C PHE A 576 25.17 37.11 2.90
N LYS A 577 24.80 36.82 1.65
CA LYS A 577 23.99 37.73 0.82
C LYS A 577 22.64 38.10 1.46
N TYR A 578 22.06 37.18 2.23
CA TYR A 578 20.82 37.42 2.98
C TYR A 578 21.03 38.18 4.31
N LEU A 579 22.22 38.10 4.92
CA LEU A 579 22.55 38.76 6.19
C LEU A 579 23.12 40.17 6.02
N THR A 580 23.77 40.48 4.88
CA THR A 580 24.33 41.82 4.59
C THR A 580 23.32 42.98 4.76
N PRO A 581 22.03 42.86 4.34
CA PRO A 581 21.05 43.95 4.49
C PRO A 581 20.63 44.26 5.93
N LYS A 582 21.07 43.46 6.93
CA LYS A 582 20.70 43.62 8.36
C LYS A 582 19.19 43.63 8.66
N HIS A 583 18.38 43.03 7.79
CA HIS A 583 16.94 42.92 8.02
C HIS A 583 16.63 41.86 9.10
N THR A 584 16.16 42.30 10.27
CA THR A 584 15.96 41.48 11.48
C THR A 584 15.20 40.18 11.21
N MET A 585 14.05 40.23 10.54
CA MET A 585 13.23 39.04 10.28
C MET A 585 13.95 38.02 9.39
N THR A 586 14.66 38.49 8.36
CA THR A 586 15.44 37.61 7.47
C THR A 586 16.55 36.92 8.25
N SER A 587 17.25 37.66 9.12
CA SER A 587 18.28 37.09 9.97
C SER A 587 17.72 36.01 10.90
N ILE A 588 16.59 36.28 11.58
CA ILE A 588 15.90 35.30 12.43
C ILE A 588 15.56 34.04 11.63
N GLY A 589 14.87 34.19 10.49
CA GLY A 589 14.40 33.06 9.70
C GLY A 589 15.54 32.22 9.11
N LEU A 590 16.60 32.88 8.61
CA LEU A 590 17.75 32.19 8.03
C LEU A 590 18.62 31.50 9.08
N LEU A 591 18.94 32.16 10.20
CA LEU A 591 19.80 31.59 11.24
C LEU A 591 19.16 30.36 11.87
N LEU A 592 17.87 30.45 12.23
CA LEU A 592 17.12 29.32 12.76
C LEU A 592 16.91 28.23 11.70
N GLY A 593 16.59 28.61 10.46
CA GLY A 593 16.40 27.66 9.37
C GLY A 593 17.67 26.85 9.05
N LEU A 594 18.82 27.51 8.96
CA LEU A 594 20.12 26.84 8.76
C LEU A 594 20.46 25.96 9.96
N ALA A 595 20.28 26.44 11.19
CA ALA A 595 20.52 25.65 12.39
C ALA A 595 19.64 24.40 12.48
N ALA A 596 18.36 24.51 12.09
CA ALA A 596 17.43 23.38 12.06
C ALA A 596 17.81 22.34 10.98
N SER A 597 18.24 22.78 9.79
CA SER A 597 18.71 21.88 8.71
C SER A 597 19.99 21.11 9.07
N TYR A 598 20.86 21.71 9.89
CA TYR A 598 22.11 21.12 10.39
C TYR A 598 22.00 20.63 11.84
N MET A 599 20.78 20.39 12.32
CA MET A 599 20.54 20.01 13.71
C MET A 599 21.33 18.74 14.09
N GLY A 600 22.09 18.82 15.18
CA GLY A 600 22.92 17.72 15.70
C GLY A 600 24.19 17.40 14.90
N THR A 601 24.54 18.15 13.84
CA THR A 601 25.73 17.83 13.03
C THR A 601 27.02 18.50 13.51
N MET A 602 26.95 19.50 14.39
CA MET A 602 28.11 20.27 14.88
C MET A 602 28.95 20.90 13.75
N ASP A 603 28.33 21.33 12.65
CA ASP A 603 29.05 21.92 11.51
C ASP A 603 29.82 23.19 11.93
N SER A 604 31.12 23.22 11.67
CA SER A 604 32.00 24.30 12.11
C SER A 604 31.73 25.63 11.38
N LEU A 605 31.26 25.58 10.13
CA LEU A 605 30.95 26.77 9.34
C LEU A 605 29.68 27.43 9.83
N ILE A 606 28.63 26.64 10.09
CA ILE A 606 27.39 27.15 10.71
C ILE A 606 27.66 27.62 12.15
N THR A 607 28.51 26.92 12.91
CA THR A 607 28.93 27.39 14.25
C THR A 607 29.58 28.78 14.17
N ARG A 608 30.50 29.02 13.23
CA ARG A 608 31.13 30.33 13.05
C ARG A 608 30.12 31.40 12.66
N LEU A 609 29.17 31.08 11.76
CA LEU A 609 28.10 31.99 11.38
C LEU A 609 27.23 32.40 12.59
N LEU A 610 26.82 31.43 13.40
CA LEU A 610 25.98 31.67 14.58
C LEU A 610 26.74 32.36 15.72
N SER A 611 28.05 32.09 15.88
CA SER A 611 28.86 32.63 16.97
C SER A 611 28.96 34.16 16.98
N VAL A 612 28.82 34.80 15.82
CA VAL A 612 28.80 36.27 15.69
C VAL A 612 27.57 36.88 16.38
N HIS A 613 26.52 36.08 16.57
CA HIS A 613 25.26 36.49 17.19
C HIS A 613 25.17 36.13 18.69
N ALA A 614 26.22 35.52 19.26
CA ALA A 614 26.31 35.19 20.68
C ALA A 614 27.50 35.92 21.32
N THR A 615 27.24 36.91 22.18
CA THR A 615 28.26 37.83 22.73
C THR A 615 29.37 37.09 23.48
N ARG A 616 29.06 36.05 24.28
CA ARG A 616 30.11 35.25 24.94
C ARG A 616 30.97 34.39 24.04
N MET A 617 30.59 34.19 22.79
CA MET A 617 31.40 33.44 21.82
C MET A 617 32.40 34.33 21.09
N LEU A 618 32.25 35.65 21.18
CA LEU A 618 33.18 36.59 20.58
C LEU A 618 34.54 36.58 21.31
N PRO A 619 35.65 36.82 20.59
CA PRO A 619 36.96 37.00 21.22
C PRO A 619 36.93 38.11 22.27
N ARG A 620 37.65 37.93 23.39
CA ARG A 620 37.77 38.95 24.44
C ARG A 620 38.32 40.25 23.83
N GLY A 621 37.61 41.36 23.99
CA GLY A 621 37.97 42.67 23.43
C GLY A 621 37.39 42.96 22.04
N ALA A 622 36.61 42.05 21.44
CA ALA A 622 35.82 42.36 20.25
C ALA A 622 34.65 43.28 20.61
N ALA A 623 34.37 44.28 19.76
CA ALA A 623 33.20 45.14 19.92
C ALA A 623 31.91 44.32 19.74
N GLU A 624 30.93 44.54 20.63
CA GLU A 624 29.60 44.00 20.44
C GLU A 624 28.99 44.59 19.17
N LEU A 625 28.36 43.73 18.35
CA LEU A 625 27.72 44.17 17.12
C LEU A 625 26.33 44.73 17.46
N ASN A 626 26.01 45.91 16.93
CA ASN A 626 24.67 46.54 17.00
C ASN A 626 23.64 45.71 16.22
N LEU A 627 23.23 44.58 16.79
CA LEU A 627 22.26 43.63 16.27
C LEU A 627 21.02 43.65 17.15
N SER A 628 19.84 43.43 16.56
CA SER A 628 18.60 43.29 17.32
C SER A 628 18.69 42.14 18.35
N PRO A 629 18.19 42.32 19.58
CA PRO A 629 18.13 41.26 20.59
C PRO A 629 17.42 39.99 20.10
N LEU A 630 16.41 40.11 19.22
CA LEU A 630 15.68 38.98 18.64
C LEU A 630 16.58 38.14 17.71
N THR A 631 17.47 38.78 16.96
CA THR A 631 18.46 38.11 16.10
C THR A 631 19.48 37.34 16.95
N GLN A 632 19.93 37.93 18.06
CA GLN A 632 20.87 37.27 18.96
C GLN A 632 20.23 36.08 19.68
N THR A 633 18.99 36.24 20.15
CA THR A 633 18.16 35.15 20.72
C THR A 633 18.04 33.98 19.74
N SER A 634 17.86 34.28 18.45
CA SER A 634 17.82 33.27 17.38
C SER A 634 19.17 32.60 17.16
N GLY A 635 20.28 33.34 17.23
CA GLY A 635 21.63 32.80 17.15
C GLY A 635 21.95 31.79 18.25
N ILE A 636 21.59 32.11 19.50
CA ILE A 636 21.76 31.23 20.66
C ILE A 636 20.95 29.95 20.54
N MET A 637 19.66 30.07 20.22
CA MET A 637 18.84 28.89 19.96
C MET A 637 19.41 28.05 18.82
N GLY A 638 19.89 28.71 17.75
CA GLY A 638 20.54 28.03 16.62
C GLY A 638 21.75 27.19 17.02
N ILE A 639 22.58 27.67 17.96
CA ILE A 639 23.70 26.88 18.51
C ILE A 639 23.15 25.67 19.28
N GLY A 640 22.11 25.85 20.10
CA GLY A 640 21.43 24.76 20.79
C GLY A 640 20.94 23.65 19.85
N LEU A 641 20.31 24.03 18.74
CA LEU A 641 19.86 23.10 17.71
C LEU A 641 21.02 22.39 17.00
N LEU A 642 22.05 23.13 16.59
CA LEU A 642 23.22 22.58 15.90
C LEU A 642 23.98 21.53 16.74
N TYR A 643 24.04 21.75 18.06
CA TYR A 643 24.70 20.88 19.03
C TYR A 643 23.72 19.95 19.77
N CYS A 644 22.49 19.79 19.27
CA CYS A 644 21.44 18.98 19.89
C CYS A 644 21.94 17.53 20.15
N GLY A 645 21.84 17.07 21.39
CA GLY A 645 22.25 15.73 21.82
C GLY A 645 23.76 15.47 21.89
N SER A 646 24.61 16.48 21.65
CA SER A 646 26.08 16.31 21.60
C SER A 646 26.77 16.29 22.97
N GLN A 647 26.13 16.79 24.03
CA GLN A 647 26.74 17.02 25.35
C GLN A 647 28.03 17.86 25.31
N HIS A 648 28.14 18.80 24.37
CA HIS A 648 29.36 19.57 24.21
C HIS A 648 29.61 20.50 25.41
N ARG A 649 30.71 20.26 26.14
CA ARG A 649 31.07 20.97 27.39
C ARG A 649 31.11 22.49 27.23
N ARG A 650 31.94 23.01 26.31
CA ARG A 650 32.12 24.46 26.12
C ARG A 650 30.81 25.20 25.80
N MET A 651 29.99 24.63 24.91
CA MET A 651 28.72 25.25 24.54
C MET A 651 27.75 25.23 25.73
N SER A 652 27.71 24.14 26.50
CA SER A 652 26.90 24.08 27.72
C SER A 652 27.32 25.11 28.77
N GLU A 653 28.63 25.31 28.95
CA GLU A 653 29.18 26.34 29.86
C GLU A 653 28.80 27.75 29.42
N ILE A 654 28.92 28.04 28.12
CA ILE A 654 28.51 29.33 27.54
C ILE A 654 27.00 29.57 27.78
N MET A 655 26.15 28.59 27.45
CA MET A 655 24.70 28.74 27.65
C MET A 655 24.34 28.95 29.13
N LEU A 656 24.99 28.22 30.03
CA LEU A 656 24.78 28.41 31.47
C LEU A 656 25.22 29.81 31.91
N SER A 657 26.38 30.30 31.45
CA SER A 657 26.83 31.66 31.76
C SER A 657 25.90 32.76 31.24
N GLU A 658 25.22 32.54 30.11
CA GLU A 658 24.23 33.49 29.58
C GLU A 658 22.94 33.50 30.42
N ILE A 659 22.60 32.40 31.09
CA ILE A 659 21.49 32.33 32.05
C ILE A 659 21.88 33.01 33.38
N GLU A 660 23.13 32.80 33.84
CA GLU A 660 23.66 33.32 35.11
C GLU A 660 23.99 34.82 35.07
N HIS A 661 24.09 35.43 33.89
CA HIS A 661 24.50 36.82 33.75
C HIS A 661 23.50 37.79 34.41
N VAL A 662 24.02 38.61 35.31
CA VAL A 662 23.32 39.72 35.98
C VAL A 662 23.76 41.00 35.28
N ASP A 663 22.80 41.73 34.71
CA ASP A 663 23.06 43.00 34.01
C ASP A 663 23.24 44.14 35.04
N ASP A 664 24.02 45.18 34.70
CA ASP A 664 24.04 46.46 35.43
C ASP A 664 22.79 47.28 35.04
N GLU A 665 22.12 47.92 36.00
CA GLU A 665 20.72 48.42 35.89
C GLU A 665 20.50 49.63 34.95
N ASP A 666 21.53 50.14 34.26
CA ASP A 666 21.51 51.44 33.57
C ASP A 666 21.10 51.41 32.08
N GLU A 667 20.76 50.24 31.50
CA GLU A 667 20.33 50.13 30.08
C GLU A 667 18.80 50.09 29.89
N GLU A 668 18.24 51.00 29.09
CA GLU A 668 16.79 51.10 28.79
C GLU A 668 16.22 49.85 28.07
N GLU A 669 17.04 49.14 27.27
CA GLU A 669 16.68 47.87 26.62
C GLU A 669 17.77 46.81 26.86
N PRO A 670 17.70 46.02 27.94
CA PRO A 670 18.73 45.04 28.26
C PRO A 670 18.75 43.93 27.19
N LEU A 671 19.94 43.69 26.64
CA LEU A 671 20.19 42.63 25.66
C LEU A 671 19.67 41.26 26.15
N ARG A 672 19.94 40.95 27.41
CA ARG A 672 19.54 39.71 28.09
C ARG A 672 18.16 39.87 28.68
N SER A 673 17.15 39.88 27.82
CA SER A 673 15.74 39.82 28.22
C SER A 673 15.33 38.43 28.75
N GLU A 674 14.12 38.30 29.31
CA GLU A 674 13.54 37.01 29.72
C GLU A 674 13.51 36.01 28.55
N CYS A 675 13.10 36.46 27.36
CA CYS A 675 13.12 35.67 26.12
C CYS A 675 14.51 35.13 25.75
N TYR A 676 15.56 35.95 25.90
CA TYR A 676 16.93 35.54 25.63
C TYR A 676 17.41 34.46 26.60
N ARG A 677 17.19 34.66 27.91
CA ARG A 677 17.55 33.68 28.95
C ARG A 677 16.75 32.39 28.80
N LEU A 678 15.48 32.46 28.42
CA LEU A 678 14.67 31.30 28.06
C LEU A 678 15.27 30.55 26.87
N ALA A 679 15.67 31.26 25.81
CA ALA A 679 16.30 30.65 24.65
C ALA A 679 17.65 29.98 25.00
N ALA A 680 18.46 30.59 25.86
CA ALA A 680 19.70 29.99 26.38
C ALA A 680 19.42 28.72 27.21
N GLY A 681 18.39 28.74 28.06
CA GLY A 681 17.93 27.56 28.82
C GLY A 681 17.45 26.42 27.92
N LEU A 682 16.65 26.73 26.91
CA LEU A 682 16.20 25.77 25.91
C LEU A 682 17.37 25.22 25.08
N ALA A 683 18.31 26.08 24.67
CA ALA A 683 19.51 25.67 23.94
C ALA A 683 20.40 24.73 24.77
N LEU A 684 20.64 25.06 26.04
CA LEU A 684 21.33 24.21 27.01
C LEU A 684 20.64 22.84 27.16
N GLY A 685 19.30 22.87 27.20
CA GLY A 685 18.45 21.69 27.22
C GLY A 685 18.60 20.82 25.97
N PHE A 686 18.57 21.41 24.76
CA PHE A 686 18.75 20.68 23.50
C PHE A 686 20.15 20.04 23.41
N ILE A 687 21.21 20.72 23.83
CA ILE A 687 22.58 20.19 23.83
C ILE A 687 22.68 18.90 24.68
N ASN A 688 21.94 18.85 25.79
CA ASN A 688 22.00 17.81 26.81
C ASN A 688 20.69 16.99 26.91
N LEU A 689 19.93 16.92 25.82
CA LEU A 689 18.56 16.41 25.79
C LEU A 689 18.45 14.96 26.29
N GLY A 690 17.71 14.75 27.38
CA GLY A 690 17.46 13.43 27.98
C GLY A 690 18.72 12.72 28.48
N LYS A 691 19.78 13.46 28.81
CA LYS A 691 21.06 12.92 29.29
C LYS A 691 21.35 13.24 30.76
N GLY A 692 20.35 13.65 31.55
CA GLY A 692 20.51 14.08 32.93
C GLY A 692 21.19 13.06 33.87
N ASN A 693 21.01 11.76 33.63
CA ASN A 693 21.64 10.70 34.44
C ASN A 693 23.11 10.46 34.08
N ASP A 694 23.56 10.87 32.89
CA ASP A 694 24.93 10.66 32.39
C ASP A 694 25.52 11.97 31.87
N LEU A 695 25.90 12.86 32.80
CA LEU A 695 26.42 14.20 32.49
C LEU A 695 27.91 14.22 32.08
N LYS A 696 28.61 13.07 32.06
CA LYS A 696 30.04 12.95 31.67
C LYS A 696 30.91 14.13 32.16
N GLY A 697 31.54 14.87 31.25
CA GLY A 697 32.43 16.02 31.55
C GLY A 697 31.73 17.31 32.04
N LEU A 698 30.42 17.27 32.30
CA LEU A 698 29.65 18.38 32.88
C LEU A 698 29.53 18.28 34.40
N HIS A 699 29.94 17.16 35.02
CA HIS A 699 29.86 16.98 36.48
C HIS A 699 30.62 18.08 37.24
N ASP A 700 31.83 18.43 36.80
CA ASP A 700 32.67 19.48 37.39
C ASP A 700 32.03 20.89 37.33
N MET A 701 31.10 21.10 36.38
CA MET A 701 30.40 22.37 36.24
C MET A 701 29.31 22.56 37.29
N ARG A 702 28.93 21.51 38.04
CA ARG A 702 27.79 21.51 38.97
C ARG A 702 26.51 22.06 38.32
N LEU A 703 26.29 21.67 37.06
CA LEU A 703 25.20 22.15 36.21
C LEU A 703 23.84 22.04 36.90
N THR A 704 23.57 20.91 37.53
CA THR A 704 22.29 20.60 38.18
C THR A 704 22.03 21.50 39.40
N GLU A 705 23.03 21.66 40.27
CA GLU A 705 22.93 22.49 41.47
C GLU A 705 22.72 23.96 41.12
N LYS A 706 23.46 24.47 40.15
CA LYS A 706 23.33 25.85 39.67
C LYS A 706 21.94 26.10 39.08
N LEU A 707 21.47 25.24 38.16
CA LEU A 707 20.14 25.38 37.57
C LEU A 707 19.02 25.30 38.63
N ILE A 708 19.11 24.37 39.58
CA ILE A 708 18.12 24.26 40.68
C ILE A 708 18.13 25.53 41.54
N THR A 709 19.30 26.07 41.85
CA THR A 709 19.43 27.31 42.60
C THR A 709 18.74 28.47 41.87
N HIS A 710 18.96 28.62 40.56
CA HIS A 710 18.28 29.66 39.78
C HIS A 710 16.76 29.44 39.66
N ALA A 711 16.31 28.19 39.59
CA ALA A 711 14.90 27.81 39.47
C ALA A 711 14.10 27.93 40.77
N THR A 712 14.73 27.75 41.94
CA THR A 712 14.02 27.57 43.23
C THR A 712 14.36 28.58 44.31
N ALA A 713 15.48 29.31 44.20
CA ALA A 713 15.90 30.22 45.26
C ALA A 713 14.86 31.34 45.50
N THR A 714 14.44 31.47 46.76
CA THR A 714 13.66 32.59 47.30
C THR A 714 14.59 33.80 47.45
N LYS A 715 14.25 34.95 46.85
CA LYS A 715 15.21 36.04 46.64
C LYS A 715 14.77 37.34 47.31
N ASN A 716 15.76 38.13 47.75
CA ASN A 716 15.57 39.43 48.40
C ASN A 716 14.87 40.43 47.45
N VAL A 717 13.99 41.28 48.01
CA VAL A 717 13.07 42.18 47.31
C VAL A 717 13.75 43.08 46.25
N GLU A 718 15.02 43.44 46.45
CA GLU A 718 15.79 44.33 45.58
C GLU A 718 16.23 43.71 44.24
N ILE A 719 16.35 42.37 44.13
CA ILE A 719 16.88 41.68 42.92
C ILE A 719 15.82 40.76 42.27
N VAL A 720 14.54 40.87 42.68
CA VAL A 720 13.44 39.99 42.24
C VAL A 720 13.25 40.06 40.72
N HIS A 721 13.33 41.26 40.13
CA HIS A 721 13.04 41.47 38.71
C HIS A 721 14.07 40.87 37.74
N VAL A 722 15.34 40.71 38.13
CA VAL A 722 16.39 40.15 37.27
C VAL A 722 16.44 38.62 37.39
N LEU A 723 16.30 38.12 38.61
CA LEU A 723 16.42 36.70 38.91
C LEU A 723 15.15 35.90 38.57
N ASP A 724 13.98 36.54 38.48
CA ASP A 724 12.77 35.95 37.91
C ASP A 724 12.92 35.71 36.40
N ARG A 725 13.66 36.57 35.67
CA ARG A 725 13.90 36.43 34.22
C ARG A 725 14.72 35.19 33.86
N ALA A 726 15.56 34.70 34.79
CA ALA A 726 16.38 33.50 34.59
C ALA A 726 15.66 32.21 35.00
N SER A 727 14.62 32.30 35.83
CA SER A 727 13.94 31.15 36.42
C SER A 727 13.29 30.23 35.38
N ALA A 728 12.54 30.81 34.41
CA ALA A 728 11.89 30.06 33.34
C ALA A 728 12.90 29.31 32.46
N GLY A 729 14.02 29.96 32.10
CA GLY A 729 15.11 29.33 31.37
C GLY A 729 15.74 28.16 32.12
N ALA A 730 15.97 28.32 33.43
CA ALA A 730 16.53 27.25 34.26
C ALA A 730 15.57 26.06 34.42
N VAL A 731 14.28 26.30 34.66
CA VAL A 731 13.26 25.25 34.77
C VAL A 731 13.14 24.47 33.45
N MET A 732 13.12 25.16 32.32
CA MET A 732 13.04 24.51 31.01
C MET A 732 14.32 23.74 30.66
N ALA A 733 15.51 24.25 31.04
CA ALA A 733 16.76 23.51 30.89
C ALA A 733 16.73 22.19 31.67
N ILE A 734 16.29 22.22 32.94
CA ILE A 734 16.13 21.01 33.77
C ILE A 734 15.14 20.04 33.11
N ALA A 735 13.99 20.54 32.63
CA ALA A 735 12.98 19.72 31.97
C ALA A 735 13.53 18.95 30.76
N LEU A 736 14.35 19.61 29.94
CA LEU A 736 14.95 19.00 28.75
C LEU A 736 16.12 18.06 29.09
N ILE A 737 16.97 18.43 30.06
CA ILE A 737 18.12 17.60 30.48
C ILE A 737 17.65 16.29 31.13
N PHE A 738 16.71 16.37 32.07
CA PHE A 738 16.21 15.25 32.87
C PHE A 738 14.95 14.60 32.30
N MET A 739 14.61 14.88 31.05
CA MET A 739 13.43 14.33 30.37
C MET A 739 13.44 12.79 30.41
N LYS A 740 12.37 12.20 30.99
CA LYS A 740 12.19 10.73 31.12
C LYS A 740 13.33 10.00 31.82
N SER A 741 14.04 10.70 32.73
CA SER A 741 15.16 10.14 33.48
C SER A 741 14.75 9.38 34.74
N GLU A 742 13.51 9.59 35.23
CA GLU A 742 12.97 9.03 36.47
C GLU A 742 13.79 9.40 37.74
N ASP A 743 14.57 10.49 37.68
CA ASP A 743 15.35 10.99 38.82
C ASP A 743 14.45 11.65 39.89
N GLN A 744 14.23 10.91 40.98
CA GLN A 744 13.42 11.36 42.11
C GLN A 744 14.03 12.53 42.87
N ILE A 745 15.36 12.68 42.89
CA ILE A 745 16.03 13.73 43.67
C ILE A 745 15.80 15.08 42.99
N VAL A 746 16.05 15.14 41.68
CA VAL A 746 15.81 16.36 40.90
C VAL A 746 14.33 16.68 40.85
N ALA A 747 13.45 15.68 40.66
CA ALA A 747 12.01 15.86 40.65
C ALA A 747 11.47 16.46 41.97
N ARG A 748 11.99 16.05 43.13
CA ARG A 748 11.62 16.64 44.44
C ARG A 748 12.16 18.06 44.61
N LYS A 749 13.39 18.33 44.18
CA LYS A 749 14.00 19.66 44.32
C LYS A 749 13.32 20.71 43.45
N ILE A 750 12.87 20.35 42.24
CA ILE A 750 12.18 21.27 41.33
C ILE A 750 10.69 21.44 41.65
N ASP A 751 10.12 20.54 42.44
CA ASP A 751 8.69 20.51 42.78
C ASP A 751 8.22 21.84 43.39
N ILE A 752 6.92 22.06 43.31
CA ILE A 752 6.23 23.22 43.88
C ILE A 752 6.45 23.25 45.41
N PRO A 753 6.54 24.43 46.04
CA PRO A 753 6.65 24.52 47.50
C PRO A 753 5.44 23.89 48.24
N ASP A 754 5.66 23.31 49.42
CA ASP A 754 4.59 22.63 50.19
C ASP A 754 3.60 23.60 50.85
N SER A 755 4.03 24.83 51.16
CA SER A 755 3.22 25.83 51.84
C SER A 755 2.60 26.83 50.86
N VAL A 756 1.30 27.10 51.02
CA VAL A 756 0.56 28.06 50.18
C VAL A 756 1.13 29.48 50.29
N LEU A 757 1.66 29.87 51.45
CA LEU A 757 2.28 31.18 51.65
C LEU A 757 3.54 31.38 50.78
N GLN A 758 4.20 30.30 50.39
CA GLN A 758 5.38 30.37 49.52
C GLN A 758 4.99 30.61 48.05
N PHE A 759 3.72 30.43 47.69
CA PHE A 759 3.23 30.72 46.34
C PHE A 759 3.19 32.22 46.05
N ASP A 760 3.07 33.07 47.06
CA ASP A 760 3.08 34.52 46.89
C ASP A 760 4.46 35.04 46.42
N TYR A 761 5.52 34.26 46.64
CA TYR A 761 6.90 34.60 46.22
C TYR A 761 7.28 34.03 44.84
N VAL A 762 6.39 33.27 44.18
CA VAL A 762 6.69 32.63 42.90
C VAL A 762 5.62 33.00 41.88
N ARG A 763 6.03 33.50 40.71
CA ARG A 763 5.06 33.80 39.65
C ARG A 763 4.25 32.55 39.24
N PRO A 764 2.93 32.66 38.99
CA PRO A 764 2.07 31.51 38.69
C PRO A 764 2.48 30.71 37.45
N ASP A 765 3.01 31.37 36.42
CA ASP A 765 3.52 30.72 35.21
C ASP A 765 4.74 29.83 35.48
N ILE A 766 5.64 30.25 36.38
CA ILE A 766 6.77 29.42 36.82
C ILE A 766 6.26 28.19 37.59
N LEU A 767 5.20 28.33 38.39
CA LEU A 767 4.56 27.19 39.07
C LEU A 767 4.02 26.16 38.07
N LEU A 768 3.38 26.62 36.99
CA LEU A 768 2.94 25.75 35.89
C LEU A 768 4.12 25.00 35.29
N LEU A 769 5.21 25.70 34.94
CA LEU A 769 6.41 25.10 34.35
C LEU A 769 7.07 24.10 35.31
N ARG A 770 7.20 24.40 36.60
CA ARG A 770 7.77 23.49 37.60
C ARG A 770 6.94 22.22 37.77
N THR A 771 5.61 22.37 37.85
CA THR A 771 4.66 21.26 37.91
C THR A 771 4.82 20.34 36.71
N MET A 772 4.86 20.92 35.51
CA MET A 772 5.07 20.18 34.28
C MET A 772 6.43 19.48 34.28
N THR A 773 7.51 20.20 34.61
CA THR A 773 8.89 19.67 34.64
C THR A 773 9.04 18.46 35.54
N LYS A 774 8.50 18.50 36.77
CA LYS A 774 8.51 17.35 37.67
C LYS A 774 7.90 16.10 37.02
N ASN A 775 6.73 16.25 36.40
CA ASN A 775 6.02 15.13 35.79
C ASN A 775 6.71 14.63 34.51
N LEU A 776 7.36 15.51 33.74
CA LEU A 776 8.16 15.10 32.58
C LEU A 776 9.43 14.32 32.95
N ILE A 777 10.00 14.58 34.13
CA ILE A 777 11.07 13.77 34.70
C ILE A 777 10.52 12.39 35.11
N LEU A 778 9.37 12.38 35.80
CA LEU A 778 8.64 11.18 36.26
C LEU A 778 7.62 10.67 35.23
N TRP A 779 8.09 10.44 34.01
CA TRP A 779 7.27 10.19 32.83
C TRP A 779 6.36 8.95 32.92
N SER A 780 6.87 7.89 33.55
CA SER A 780 6.16 6.60 33.70
C SER A 780 4.98 6.66 34.67
N GLN A 781 4.97 7.62 35.59
CA GLN A 781 3.95 7.75 36.64
C GLN A 781 2.71 8.54 36.20
N ILE A 782 2.71 9.11 34.99
CA ILE A 782 1.61 9.94 34.48
C ILE A 782 0.43 9.05 34.07
N GLU A 783 -0.69 9.17 34.78
CA GLU A 783 -1.93 8.47 34.47
C GLU A 783 -3.05 9.46 34.08
N PRO A 784 -3.83 9.19 33.02
CA PRO A 784 -4.91 10.07 32.59
C PRO A 784 -6.19 9.82 33.40
N THR A 785 -6.13 10.02 34.72
CA THR A 785 -7.28 9.83 35.64
C THR A 785 -7.49 11.04 36.54
N PHE A 786 -8.73 11.25 37.00
CA PHE A 786 -9.04 12.28 37.99
C PHE A 786 -8.34 12.03 39.33
N ASP A 787 -8.16 10.76 39.71
CA ASP A 787 -7.47 10.36 40.94
C ASP A 787 -5.99 10.76 40.91
N TRP A 788 -5.32 10.56 39.77
CA TRP A 788 -3.94 10.99 39.60
C TRP A 788 -3.79 12.51 39.75
N ILE A 789 -4.67 13.29 39.11
CA ILE A 789 -4.68 14.76 39.24
C ILE A 789 -4.91 15.16 40.71
N GLN A 790 -5.88 14.53 41.38
CA GLN A 790 -6.18 14.81 42.79
C GLN A 790 -4.98 14.51 43.72
N LYS A 791 -4.28 13.39 43.51
CA LYS A 791 -3.09 13.01 44.30
C LYS A 791 -1.91 13.95 44.05
N SER A 792 -1.77 14.44 42.82
CA SER A 792 -0.68 15.32 42.37
C SER A 792 -0.85 16.78 42.84
N LEU A 793 -2.04 17.16 43.29
CA LEU A 793 -2.30 18.50 43.83
C LEU A 793 -1.86 18.65 45.31
N PRO A 794 -1.39 19.85 45.72
CA PRO A 794 -1.16 20.19 47.13
C PRO A 794 -2.42 19.95 47.98
N ALA A 795 -2.23 19.54 49.24
CA ALA A 795 -3.32 19.15 50.14
C ALA A 795 -4.51 20.14 50.19
N PRO A 796 -4.31 21.48 50.23
CA PRO A 796 -5.41 22.45 50.26
C PRO A 796 -6.28 22.48 49.00
N TYR A 797 -5.75 22.05 47.85
CA TYR A 797 -6.43 22.12 46.56
C TYR A 797 -7.13 20.82 46.14
N ARG A 798 -6.86 19.69 46.84
CA ARG A 798 -7.40 18.36 46.47
C ARG A 798 -8.93 18.31 46.44
N SER A 799 -9.62 19.04 47.32
CA SER A 799 -11.09 19.10 47.34
C SER A 799 -11.67 19.82 46.12
N ARG A 800 -10.91 20.72 45.49
CA ARG A 800 -11.33 21.57 44.36
C ARG A 800 -10.90 21.05 42.99
N HIS A 801 -10.31 19.85 42.91
CA HIS A 801 -9.66 19.33 41.69
C HIS A 801 -10.56 19.34 40.44
N LYS A 802 -11.89 19.20 40.55
CA LYS A 802 -12.82 19.21 39.40
C LYS A 802 -13.28 20.59 38.92
N LEU A 803 -12.93 21.67 39.61
CA LEU A 803 -13.32 23.08 39.33
C LEU A 803 -14.82 23.44 39.34
N HIS A 804 -15.75 22.49 39.55
CA HIS A 804 -17.20 22.77 39.52
C HIS A 804 -17.66 23.87 40.49
N ASN A 805 -17.06 23.94 41.69
CA ASN A 805 -17.52 24.84 42.75
C ASN A 805 -16.97 26.27 42.64
N THR A 806 -16.18 26.59 41.60
CA THR A 806 -15.63 27.95 41.42
C THR A 806 -16.69 28.87 40.83
N THR A 807 -17.16 29.83 41.62
CA THR A 807 -18.18 30.83 41.24
C THR A 807 -17.69 32.27 41.31
N LYS A 808 -16.62 32.54 42.08
CA LYS A 808 -15.97 33.86 42.17
C LYS A 808 -14.47 33.70 41.92
N LEU A 809 -13.90 34.68 41.24
CA LEU A 809 -12.48 34.75 40.93
C LEU A 809 -11.74 35.54 42.01
N ARG A 810 -10.60 35.02 42.47
CA ARG A 810 -9.73 35.71 43.43
C ARG A 810 -8.27 35.53 43.04
N SER A 811 -7.43 36.47 43.45
CA SER A 811 -5.98 36.39 43.28
C SER A 811 -5.36 35.13 43.93
N SER A 812 -6.00 34.59 44.98
CA SER A 812 -5.61 33.31 45.59
C SER A 812 -5.77 32.08 44.69
N ASP A 813 -6.57 32.17 43.64
CA ASP A 813 -6.82 31.06 42.71
C ASP A 813 -5.77 30.97 41.59
N LEU A 814 -4.89 31.97 41.45
CA LEU A 814 -3.82 32.00 40.42
C LEU A 814 -2.90 30.77 40.47
N PRO A 815 -2.22 30.46 41.60
CA PRO A 815 -1.35 29.30 41.70
C PRO A 815 -2.09 28.00 41.41
N PHE A 816 -3.33 27.89 41.90
CA PHE A 816 -4.15 26.69 41.73
C PHE A 816 -4.46 26.41 40.25
N PHE A 817 -4.92 27.41 39.49
CA PHE A 817 -5.20 27.25 38.06
C PHE A 817 -3.94 26.90 37.25
N SER A 818 -2.82 27.53 37.57
CA SER A 818 -1.55 27.29 36.88
C SER A 818 -0.98 25.89 37.15
N ILE A 819 -1.02 25.42 38.40
CA ILE A 819 -0.57 24.05 38.75
C ILE A 819 -1.46 23.00 38.07
N LEU A 820 -2.78 23.17 38.12
CA LEU A 820 -3.73 22.25 37.50
C LEU A 820 -3.51 22.17 35.98
N THR A 821 -3.27 23.31 35.34
CA THR A 821 -2.94 23.37 33.91
C THR A 821 -1.61 22.70 33.61
N GLY A 822 -0.60 22.85 34.47
CA GLY A 822 0.69 22.17 34.33
C GLY A 822 0.57 20.64 34.37
N LEU A 823 -0.32 20.10 35.22
CA LEU A 823 -0.65 18.67 35.25
C LEU A 823 -1.32 18.21 33.95
N CYS A 824 -2.33 18.95 33.49
CA CYS A 824 -3.02 18.65 32.23
C CYS A 824 -2.08 18.73 31.01
N PHE A 825 -1.16 19.70 31.00
CA PHE A 825 -0.18 19.84 29.93
C PHE A 825 0.83 18.67 29.93
N ALA A 826 1.27 18.21 31.10
CA ALA A 826 2.11 17.02 31.22
C ALA A 826 1.41 15.75 30.70
N ILE A 827 0.11 15.56 31.01
CA ILE A 827 -0.71 14.49 30.44
C ILE A 827 -0.76 14.59 28.90
N ALA A 828 -1.00 15.79 28.36
CA ALA A 828 -1.07 16.00 26.92
C ALA A 828 0.24 15.67 26.20
N LEU A 829 1.38 16.05 26.78
CA LEU A 829 2.70 15.71 26.25
C LEU A 829 2.98 14.20 26.33
N ARG A 830 2.55 13.51 27.40
CA ARG A 830 2.69 12.05 27.55
C ARG A 830 1.97 11.26 26.46
N PHE A 831 0.78 11.72 26.10
CA PHE A 831 -0.13 11.07 25.16
C PHE A 831 -0.21 11.80 23.80
N SER A 832 0.86 12.52 23.41
CA SER A 832 0.93 13.24 22.14
C SER A 832 0.67 12.32 20.94
N GLY A 833 -0.28 12.70 20.08
CA GLY A 833 -0.63 11.95 18.88
C GLY A 833 -1.05 10.49 19.14
N SER A 834 -1.61 10.20 20.32
CA SER A 834 -2.14 8.87 20.67
C SER A 834 -3.58 8.65 20.19
N ALA A 835 -4.34 9.74 20.01
CA ALA A 835 -5.77 9.72 19.70
C ALA A 835 -6.63 8.97 20.73
N SER A 836 -6.21 8.96 22.01
CA SER A 836 -6.97 8.27 23.07
C SER A 836 -8.22 9.07 23.48
N PRO A 837 -9.43 8.48 23.39
CA PRO A 837 -10.67 9.17 23.79
C PRO A 837 -10.72 9.42 25.30
N LYS A 838 -10.14 8.53 26.12
CA LYS A 838 -10.09 8.68 27.59
C LYS A 838 -9.36 9.97 27.99
N VAL A 839 -8.21 10.23 27.36
CA VAL A 839 -7.40 11.44 27.62
C VAL A 839 -8.11 12.68 27.09
N ARG A 840 -8.70 12.58 25.88
CA ARG A 840 -9.47 13.67 25.27
C ARG A 840 -10.59 14.14 26.20
N ASP A 841 -11.40 13.21 26.72
CA ASP A 841 -12.57 13.57 27.53
C ASP A 841 -12.16 14.20 28.87
N LEU A 842 -11.07 13.73 29.48
CA LEU A 842 -10.49 14.34 30.68
C LEU A 842 -10.03 15.78 30.42
N LEU A 843 -9.30 16.03 29.34
CA LEU A 843 -8.82 17.38 29.00
C LEU A 843 -9.96 18.31 28.59
N LEU A 844 -10.97 17.80 27.86
CA LEU A 844 -12.17 18.55 27.50
C LEU A 844 -12.97 18.98 28.73
N HIS A 845 -13.08 18.13 29.75
CA HIS A 845 -13.69 18.51 31.03
C HIS A 845 -13.05 19.78 31.60
N TYR A 846 -11.71 19.82 31.69
CA TYR A 846 -11.01 20.99 32.18
C TYR A 846 -11.15 22.20 31.26
N LEU A 847 -11.06 22.01 29.95
CA LEU A 847 -11.26 23.09 28.97
C LEU A 847 -12.65 23.72 29.12
N ASP A 848 -13.70 22.91 29.20
CA ASP A 848 -15.08 23.37 29.39
C ASP A 848 -15.24 24.11 30.74
N GLN A 849 -14.57 23.65 31.81
CA GLN A 849 -14.56 24.39 33.08
C GLN A 849 -13.83 25.73 32.98
N PHE A 850 -12.69 25.81 32.30
CA PHE A 850 -11.97 27.08 32.12
C PHE A 850 -12.72 28.04 31.20
N MET A 851 -13.40 27.55 30.16
CA MET A 851 -14.30 28.36 29.33
C MET A 851 -15.47 28.93 30.15
N ARG A 852 -16.03 28.15 31.08
CA ARG A 852 -17.04 28.64 32.03
C ARG A 852 -16.47 29.71 32.96
N ILE A 853 -15.28 29.50 33.50
CA ILE A 853 -14.62 30.41 34.45
C ILE A 853 -14.28 31.75 33.79
N THR A 854 -13.77 31.73 32.56
CA THR A 854 -13.44 32.97 31.81
C THR A 854 -14.69 33.76 31.43
N GLY A 855 -15.83 33.08 31.23
CA GLY A 855 -17.14 33.69 30.98
C GLY A 855 -17.93 34.12 32.22
N LEU A 856 -17.36 34.02 33.43
CA LEU A 856 -18.06 34.49 34.64
C LEU A 856 -18.22 36.03 34.62
N PRO A 857 -19.45 36.54 34.85
CA PRO A 857 -19.68 37.98 34.88
C PRO A 857 -18.87 38.62 36.01
N ALA A 858 -18.36 39.83 35.76
CA ALA A 858 -17.69 40.62 36.78
C ALA A 858 -18.67 40.91 37.93
N THR A 859 -18.18 40.96 39.17
CA THR A 859 -19.05 41.28 40.30
C THR A 859 -19.63 42.69 40.18
N PRO A 860 -20.97 42.86 40.31
CA PRO A 860 -21.61 44.15 40.11
C PRO A 860 -21.20 45.15 41.19
N ARG A 861 -20.79 46.35 40.77
CA ARG A 861 -20.36 47.46 41.64
C ARG A 861 -21.47 48.51 41.78
N MET A 862 -21.40 49.30 42.85
CA MET A 862 -22.34 50.40 43.14
C MET A 862 -22.34 51.49 42.04
N HIS A 863 -21.24 51.64 41.31
CA HIS A 863 -21.11 52.53 40.16
C HIS A 863 -21.01 51.70 38.86
N PRO A 864 -21.94 51.87 37.90
CA PRO A 864 -21.94 51.12 36.63
C PRO A 864 -20.69 51.34 35.76
N ASP A 865 -20.06 52.51 35.86
CA ASP A 865 -18.89 52.91 35.04
C ASP A 865 -17.53 52.60 35.70
N ALA A 866 -17.53 51.97 36.88
CA ALA A 866 -16.29 51.63 37.57
C ALA A 866 -15.59 50.44 36.89
N ALA A 867 -14.27 50.56 36.67
CA ALA A 867 -13.45 49.46 36.17
C ALA A 867 -13.64 48.18 37.00
N PRO A 868 -13.46 46.98 36.43
CA PRO A 868 -13.64 45.72 37.16
C PRO A 868 -12.66 45.60 38.35
N LEU A 869 -12.92 44.64 39.25
CA LEU A 869 -11.99 44.33 40.33
C LEU A 869 -10.67 43.82 39.75
N TYR A 870 -9.57 44.52 40.04
CA TYR A 870 -8.22 44.13 39.62
C TYR A 870 -7.90 42.66 39.95
N ASP A 871 -8.28 42.21 41.14
CA ASP A 871 -8.10 40.81 41.58
C ASP A 871 -8.87 39.79 40.69
N GLU A 872 -10.08 40.14 40.26
CA GLU A 872 -10.88 39.27 39.38
C GLU A 872 -10.32 39.27 37.96
N GLU A 873 -9.87 40.41 37.44
CA GLU A 873 -9.26 40.54 36.12
C GLU A 873 -7.94 39.78 36.01
N LEU A 874 -7.11 39.87 37.06
CA LEU A 874 -5.84 39.15 37.11
C LEU A 874 -6.08 37.64 37.07
N ALA A 875 -7.02 37.15 37.89
CA ALA A 875 -7.42 35.74 37.88
C ALA A 875 -8.05 35.31 36.56
N ARG A 876 -8.86 36.17 35.94
CA ARG A 876 -9.46 35.92 34.62
C ARG A 876 -8.39 35.83 33.52
N THR A 877 -7.38 36.70 33.56
CA THR A 877 -6.26 36.69 32.61
C THR A 877 -5.43 35.41 32.73
N ASN A 878 -5.13 34.98 33.96
CA ASN A 878 -4.46 33.70 34.18
C ASN A 878 -5.33 32.50 33.74
N ALA A 879 -6.63 32.55 34.00
CA ALA A 879 -7.57 31.52 33.53
C ALA A 879 -7.67 31.46 32.00
N ARG A 880 -7.55 32.59 31.29
CA ARG A 880 -7.46 32.64 29.81
C ARG A 880 -6.18 31.95 29.31
N MET A 881 -5.03 32.22 29.91
CA MET A 881 -3.78 31.50 29.60
C MET A 881 -3.94 29.99 29.82
N CYS A 882 -4.56 29.58 30.92
CA CYS A 882 -4.84 28.17 31.21
C CYS A 882 -5.76 27.54 30.15
N GLN A 883 -6.82 28.26 29.76
CA GLN A 883 -7.75 27.85 28.70
C GLN A 883 -7.03 27.66 27.36
N ASP A 884 -6.13 28.58 26.98
CA ASP A 884 -5.38 28.54 25.74
C ASP A 884 -4.43 27.33 25.68
N ILE A 885 -3.72 27.05 26.78
CA ILE A 885 -2.86 25.86 26.90
C ILE A 885 -3.67 24.58 26.86
N LEU A 886 -4.84 24.52 27.52
CA LEU A 886 -5.71 23.36 27.49
C LEU A 886 -6.31 23.11 26.11
N ALA A 887 -6.65 24.17 25.36
CA ALA A 887 -7.09 24.07 23.98
C ALA A 887 -6.01 23.42 23.10
N VAL A 888 -4.76 23.89 23.21
CA VAL A 888 -3.61 23.30 22.54
C VAL A 888 -3.36 21.86 23.02
N SER A 889 -3.48 21.60 24.32
CA SER A 889 -3.29 20.27 24.94
C SER A 889 -4.26 19.23 24.38
N CYS A 890 -5.55 19.57 24.23
CA CYS A 890 -6.54 18.71 23.59
C CYS A 890 -6.13 18.36 22.16
N SER A 891 -5.64 19.36 21.40
CA SER A 891 -5.18 19.16 20.03
C SER A 891 -3.86 18.41 19.92
N ILE A 892 -2.95 18.49 20.90
CA ILE A 892 -1.71 17.68 20.91
C ILE A 892 -2.04 16.18 21.00
N VAL A 893 -3.02 15.81 21.84
CA VAL A 893 -3.45 14.41 22.00
C VAL A 893 -4.19 13.90 20.77
N MET A 894 -5.10 14.72 20.22
CA MET A 894 -5.93 14.39 19.06
C MET A 894 -5.31 14.85 17.72
N ALA A 895 -4.01 15.09 17.68
CA ALA A 895 -3.33 15.68 16.53
C ALA A 895 -3.53 14.84 15.26
N GLY A 896 -4.03 15.48 14.20
CA GLY A 896 -4.32 14.88 12.89
C GLY A 896 -5.67 14.14 12.77
N THR A 897 -6.39 13.87 13.86
CA THR A 897 -7.63 13.06 13.81
C THR A 897 -8.87 13.82 13.33
N GLY A 898 -8.86 15.17 13.44
CA GLY A 898 -10.03 15.99 13.16
C GLY A 898 -11.20 15.77 14.13
N ASP A 899 -10.95 15.39 15.39
CA ASP A 899 -11.99 15.08 16.39
C ASP A 899 -13.04 16.20 16.54
N ILE A 900 -14.31 15.83 16.40
CA ILE A 900 -15.45 16.76 16.35
C ILE A 900 -15.72 17.43 17.72
N PRO A 901 -15.76 16.69 18.86
CA PRO A 901 -15.87 17.30 20.18
C PRO A 901 -14.85 18.42 20.43
N VAL A 902 -13.57 18.20 20.11
CA VAL A 902 -12.53 19.22 20.24
C VAL A 902 -12.77 20.39 19.27
N LEU A 903 -13.05 20.10 17.99
CA LEU A 903 -13.30 21.13 16.98
C LEU A 903 -14.42 22.10 17.37
N ARG A 904 -15.51 21.61 17.97
CA ARG A 904 -16.64 22.47 18.41
C ARG A 904 -16.20 23.55 19.41
N ARG A 905 -15.29 23.20 20.33
CA ARG A 905 -14.78 24.14 21.35
C ARG A 905 -13.80 25.11 20.72
N LEU A 906 -12.90 24.61 19.88
CA LEU A 906 -11.95 25.45 19.16
C LEU A 906 -12.65 26.45 18.22
N ARG A 907 -13.77 26.06 17.59
CA ARG A 907 -14.61 26.95 16.79
C ARG A 907 -15.20 28.07 17.63
N ALA A 908 -15.64 27.78 18.86
CA ALA A 908 -16.13 28.80 19.79
C ALA A 908 -14.99 29.75 20.23
N LEU A 909 -13.78 29.25 20.48
CA LEU A 909 -12.60 30.08 20.82
C LEU A 909 -12.17 30.97 19.65
N HIS A 910 -12.29 30.45 18.42
CA HIS A 910 -11.98 31.18 17.20
C HIS A 910 -12.93 32.35 16.93
N GLY A 911 -14.21 32.19 17.27
CA GLY A 911 -15.28 33.16 17.02
C GLY A 911 -15.43 34.25 18.08
N ARG A 912 -14.53 34.34 19.08
CA ARG A 912 -14.56 35.40 20.09
C ARG A 912 -14.19 36.75 19.49
N ASP A 913 -15.02 37.75 19.72
CA ASP A 913 -14.88 39.13 19.28
C ASP A 913 -14.84 40.14 20.46
N ASP A 914 -14.73 39.63 21.69
CA ASP A 914 -14.61 40.41 22.92
C ASP A 914 -13.37 41.32 22.91
N PRO A 915 -13.47 42.58 23.41
CA PRO A 915 -12.33 43.50 23.50
C PRO A 915 -11.18 42.96 24.35
N ASP A 916 -11.49 42.08 25.30
CA ASP A 916 -10.53 41.51 26.24
C ASP A 916 -9.67 40.38 25.65
N THR A 917 -9.96 39.92 24.43
CA THR A 917 -9.25 38.78 23.82
C THR A 917 -7.94 39.25 23.18
N PRO A 918 -6.76 38.84 23.70
CA PRO A 918 -5.48 39.25 23.13
C PRO A 918 -5.16 38.47 21.85
N TYR A 919 -4.19 38.97 21.08
CA TYR A 919 -3.67 38.31 19.88
C TYR A 919 -3.21 36.85 20.18
N GLY A 920 -2.58 36.65 21.33
CA GLY A 920 -2.07 35.36 21.77
C GLY A 920 -3.12 34.27 21.96
N SER A 921 -4.33 34.63 22.40
CA SER A 921 -5.42 33.65 22.56
C SER A 921 -5.95 33.20 21.19
N HIS A 922 -6.04 34.11 20.22
CA HIS A 922 -6.32 33.72 18.83
C HIS A 922 -5.22 32.82 18.25
N LEU A 923 -3.96 33.17 18.49
CA LEU A 923 -2.81 32.37 18.07
C LEU A 923 -2.87 30.96 18.64
N ALA A 924 -3.16 30.81 19.94
CA ALA A 924 -3.32 29.51 20.59
C ALA A 924 -4.48 28.70 20.00
N ALA A 925 -5.65 29.34 19.80
CA ALA A 925 -6.81 28.69 19.20
C ALA A 925 -6.52 28.21 17.76
N HIS A 926 -5.83 29.02 16.95
CA HIS A 926 -5.49 28.64 15.57
C HIS A 926 -4.40 27.57 15.51
N LEU A 927 -3.39 27.63 16.37
CA LEU A 927 -2.43 26.54 16.55
C LEU A 927 -3.12 25.24 16.95
N ALA A 928 -4.10 25.29 17.86
CA ALA A 928 -4.89 24.14 18.25
C ALA A 928 -5.73 23.58 17.08
N ILE A 929 -6.41 24.42 16.29
CA ILE A 929 -7.16 23.98 15.09
C ILE A 929 -6.21 23.35 14.06
N GLY A 930 -5.06 23.99 13.83
CA GLY A 930 -4.04 23.50 12.92
C GLY A 930 -3.48 22.13 13.35
N ALA A 931 -3.16 21.96 14.63
CA ALA A 931 -2.68 20.71 15.19
C ALA A 931 -3.72 19.57 15.10
N LEU A 932 -5.01 19.89 15.31
CA LEU A 932 -6.10 18.92 15.19
C LEU A 932 -6.22 18.34 13.77
N PHE A 933 -5.90 19.14 12.75
CA PHE A 933 -5.90 18.77 11.34
C PHE A 933 -4.50 18.75 10.71
N LEU A 934 -3.48 18.37 11.49
CA LEU A 934 -2.08 18.38 11.06
C LEU A 934 -1.89 17.62 9.73
N GLY A 935 -1.36 18.30 8.70
CA GLY A 935 -1.18 17.75 7.36
C GLY A 935 -2.50 17.26 6.73
N CYS A 936 -3.62 17.91 7.01
CA CYS A 936 -4.97 17.45 6.66
C CYS A 936 -5.24 16.00 7.13
N GLY A 937 -4.70 15.63 8.29
CA GLY A 937 -4.84 14.33 8.94
C GLY A 937 -3.87 13.24 8.47
N THR A 938 -2.90 13.59 7.63
CA THR A 938 -1.83 12.66 7.21
C THR A 938 -0.66 12.58 8.20
N ALA A 939 -0.57 13.53 9.13
CA ALA A 939 0.52 13.62 10.09
C ALA A 939 0.00 13.82 11.52
N THR A 940 0.84 13.49 12.50
CA THR A 940 0.54 13.60 13.93
C THR A 940 1.84 13.88 14.70
N PHE A 941 1.78 14.12 16.01
CA PHE A 941 2.98 14.42 16.81
C PHE A 941 3.63 13.16 17.38
N GLY A 942 4.95 13.09 17.35
CA GLY A 942 5.73 12.03 18.00
C GLY A 942 5.83 12.18 19.51
N SER A 943 6.24 11.11 20.18
CA SER A 943 6.53 11.09 21.63
C SER A 943 8.02 10.87 21.94
N SER A 944 8.91 11.02 20.96
CA SER A 944 10.37 10.95 21.16
C SER A 944 10.88 12.12 22.02
N ASN A 945 12.06 12.01 22.64
CA ASN A 945 12.59 13.10 23.48
C ASN A 945 12.76 14.40 22.68
N LYS A 946 13.19 14.30 21.42
CA LYS A 946 13.27 15.43 20.49
C LYS A 946 11.89 16.02 20.18
N ALA A 947 10.90 15.17 19.91
CA ALA A 947 9.53 15.62 19.63
C ALA A 947 8.94 16.36 20.84
N ILE A 948 9.03 15.79 22.05
CA ILE A 948 8.53 16.44 23.27
C ILE A 948 9.25 17.77 23.54
N ALA A 949 10.58 17.81 23.38
CA ALA A 949 11.35 19.05 23.50
C ALA A 949 10.87 20.13 22.52
N ALA A 950 10.63 19.74 21.26
CA ALA A 950 10.13 20.65 20.24
C ALA A 950 8.69 21.13 20.51
N LEU A 951 7.81 20.25 21.01
CA LEU A 951 6.45 20.62 21.42
C LEU A 951 6.47 21.60 22.61
N LEU A 952 7.34 21.38 23.59
CA LEU A 952 7.52 22.30 24.72
C LEU A 952 7.93 23.70 24.29
N VAL A 953 8.81 23.78 23.30
CA VAL A 953 9.28 25.06 22.73
C VAL A 953 8.16 25.72 21.92
N ALA A 954 7.48 24.97 21.06
CA ALA A 954 6.43 25.50 20.19
C ALA A 954 5.17 25.92 20.94
N PHE A 955 4.78 25.15 21.96
CA PHE A 955 3.59 25.35 22.77
C PHE A 955 3.91 25.89 24.16
N TYR A 956 4.98 26.67 24.28
CA TYR A 956 5.33 27.36 25.52
C TYR A 956 4.12 28.14 26.10
N PRO A 957 3.77 27.95 27.38
CA PRO A 957 2.54 28.45 28.03
C PRO A 957 2.18 29.93 27.85
N ILE A 958 3.16 30.81 27.65
CA ILE A 958 2.94 32.26 27.62
C ILE A 958 2.79 32.74 26.18
N PHE A 959 1.57 33.13 25.80
CA PHE A 959 1.25 33.68 24.49
C PHE A 959 1.40 35.21 24.45
N PRO A 960 1.73 35.80 23.28
CA PRO A 960 1.96 37.24 23.13
C PRO A 960 0.66 38.05 23.29
N VAL A 961 0.70 39.20 23.96
CA VAL A 961 -0.49 40.06 24.11
C VAL A 961 -0.83 40.76 22.80
N ASN A 962 0.20 41.28 22.13
CA ASN A 962 0.12 42.02 20.86
C ASN A 962 0.95 41.33 19.77
N VAL A 963 0.73 41.68 18.50
CA VAL A 963 1.46 41.09 17.35
C VAL A 963 2.98 41.25 17.45
N MET A 964 3.47 42.34 18.04
CA MET A 964 4.90 42.63 18.19
C MET A 964 5.52 42.12 19.50
N ASP A 965 4.71 41.56 20.40
CA ASP A 965 5.17 41.14 21.71
C ASP A 965 6.03 39.87 21.62
N ASN A 966 7.27 39.98 22.10
CA ASN A 966 8.26 38.90 22.15
C ASN A 966 9.03 38.91 23.49
N ARG A 967 8.48 39.51 24.54
CA ARG A 967 9.18 39.76 25.81
C ARG A 967 9.55 38.46 26.54
N SER A 968 8.63 37.51 26.58
CA SER A 968 8.79 36.23 27.27
C SER A 968 9.25 35.10 26.34
N HIS A 969 8.81 35.11 25.08
CA HIS A 969 9.07 34.04 24.12
C HIS A 969 9.12 34.56 22.68
N LEU A 970 10.09 34.11 21.90
CA LEU A 970 10.24 34.49 20.50
C LEU A 970 9.19 33.80 19.64
N GLN A 971 8.37 34.56 18.92
CA GLN A 971 7.26 34.00 18.13
C GLN A 971 7.72 33.01 17.03
N ALA A 972 8.95 33.11 16.52
CA ALA A 972 9.50 32.16 15.54
C ALA A 972 9.57 30.72 16.08
N PHE A 973 9.78 30.54 17.38
CA PHE A 973 9.86 29.21 18.02
C PHE A 973 8.52 28.46 18.00
N ARG A 974 7.40 29.18 17.81
CA ARG A 974 6.07 28.57 17.65
C ARG A 974 5.99 27.58 16.49
N HIS A 975 6.90 27.65 15.52
CA HIS A 975 6.95 26.74 14.37
C HIS A 975 7.82 25.50 14.59
N PHE A 976 8.44 25.34 15.76
CA PHE A 976 9.31 24.18 16.03
C PHE A 976 8.53 22.88 16.21
N TRP A 977 7.20 22.91 16.28
CA TRP A 977 6.34 21.72 16.24
C TRP A 977 6.64 20.84 15.01
N VAL A 978 7.19 21.41 13.93
CA VAL A 978 7.61 20.67 12.72
C VAL A 978 8.61 19.56 13.06
N LEU A 979 9.49 19.79 14.03
CA LEU A 979 10.48 18.81 14.48
C LEU A 979 9.86 17.64 15.27
N ALA A 980 8.62 17.80 15.70
CA ALA A 980 7.81 16.79 16.38
C ALA A 980 6.78 16.14 15.44
N ALA A 981 6.57 16.67 14.24
CA ALA A 981 5.59 16.14 13.29
C ALA A 981 6.15 14.87 12.62
N GLU A 982 5.34 13.81 12.61
CA GLU A 982 5.66 12.52 12.01
C GLU A 982 4.52 12.14 11.04
N GLN A 983 4.88 11.68 9.84
CA GLN A 983 3.94 11.12 8.88
C GLN A 983 3.64 9.68 9.32
N ARG A 984 2.52 9.46 10.01
CA ARG A 984 2.09 8.13 10.51
C ARG A 984 0.78 7.64 9.87
N CYS A 985 0.33 8.26 8.78
CA CYS A 985 -0.91 7.84 8.11
C CYS A 985 -0.68 6.56 7.30
N LEU A 986 -1.33 5.48 7.74
CA LEU A 986 -1.44 4.23 7.01
C LEU A 986 -2.45 4.38 5.89
N VAL A 987 -2.02 4.10 4.67
CA VAL A 987 -2.88 4.12 3.49
C VAL A 987 -2.93 2.71 2.90
N ALA A 988 -4.10 2.08 2.87
CA ALA A 988 -4.32 0.91 2.04
C ALA A 988 -4.62 1.38 0.62
N LYS A 989 -3.95 0.80 -0.37
CA LYS A 989 -4.12 1.07 -1.79
C LYS A 989 -4.49 -0.21 -2.48
N ASP A 990 -5.37 -0.10 -3.46
CA ASP A 990 -5.62 -1.18 -4.38
C ASP A 990 -4.36 -1.42 -5.24
N ALA A 991 -3.86 -2.65 -5.28
CA ALA A 991 -2.63 -3.01 -5.98
C ALA A 991 -2.69 -2.70 -7.49
N LEU A 992 -3.89 -2.75 -8.09
CA LEU A 992 -4.11 -2.53 -9.53
C LEU A 992 -4.28 -1.04 -9.86
N THR A 993 -5.21 -0.39 -9.16
CA THR A 993 -5.60 1.01 -9.47
C THR A 993 -4.69 2.03 -8.80
N GLY A 994 -3.94 1.62 -7.75
CA GLY A 994 -3.16 2.52 -6.91
C GLY A 994 -3.99 3.50 -6.09
N GLN A 995 -5.32 3.40 -6.13
CA GLN A 995 -6.21 4.30 -5.40
C GLN A 995 -6.32 3.91 -3.92
N PRO A 996 -6.46 4.90 -3.00
CA PRO A 996 -6.63 4.60 -1.59
C PRO A 996 -7.99 3.96 -1.31
N VAL A 997 -7.98 2.90 -0.50
CA VAL A 997 -9.15 2.11 -0.12
C VAL A 997 -9.34 2.16 1.40
N SER A 998 -10.61 2.15 1.82
CA SER A 998 -11.00 2.08 3.22
C SER A 998 -11.30 0.66 3.66
N VAL A 999 -10.39 0.09 4.46
CA VAL A 999 -10.44 -1.28 4.97
C VAL A 999 -10.20 -1.25 6.49
N PRO A 1000 -10.92 -2.04 7.31
CA PRO A 1000 -10.62 -2.15 8.72
C PRO A 1000 -9.29 -2.88 8.96
N VAL A 1001 -8.55 -2.43 9.96
CA VAL A 1001 -7.20 -2.87 10.31
C VAL A 1001 -7.14 -3.06 11.81
N HIS A 1002 -6.60 -4.21 12.22
CA HIS A 1002 -6.33 -4.53 13.62
C HIS A 1002 -4.83 -4.38 13.88
N ILE A 1003 -4.51 -3.51 14.85
CA ILE A 1003 -3.15 -3.19 15.26
C ILE A 1003 -2.92 -3.83 16.63
N LYS A 1004 -2.02 -4.81 16.70
CA LYS A 1004 -1.61 -5.43 17.97
C LYS A 1004 -0.48 -4.61 18.59
N MET A 1005 -0.62 -4.24 19.86
CA MET A 1005 0.36 -3.42 20.58
C MET A 1005 1.39 -4.29 21.31
N ARG A 1006 2.65 -3.82 21.35
CA ARG A 1006 3.79 -4.44 22.04
C ARG A 1006 3.82 -3.98 23.51
N GLY A 1007 3.26 -4.79 24.41
CA GLY A 1007 3.42 -4.63 25.86
C GLY A 1007 2.12 -4.50 26.67
N SER A 1008 2.22 -4.75 27.98
CA SER A 1008 1.11 -4.73 28.95
C SER A 1008 0.72 -3.32 29.47
N SER A 1009 1.42 -2.27 29.03
CA SER A 1009 1.21 -0.88 29.48
C SER A 1009 0.25 -0.08 28.61
N SER A 1010 -0.19 -0.63 27.47
CA SER A 1010 -1.27 -0.09 26.65
C SER A 1010 -2.62 -0.52 27.21
N ILE A 1011 -3.54 0.44 27.37
CA ILE A 1011 -4.89 0.24 27.91
C ILE A 1011 -5.71 -0.76 27.08
N GLU A 1012 -5.37 -0.92 25.80
CA GLU A 1012 -5.99 -1.86 24.85
C GLU A 1012 -4.89 -2.66 24.14
N SER A 1013 -5.03 -3.99 24.09
CA SER A 1013 -4.07 -4.90 23.45
C SER A 1013 -4.21 -4.93 21.93
N VAL A 1014 -5.41 -4.66 21.41
CA VAL A 1014 -5.74 -4.63 19.97
C VAL A 1014 -6.55 -3.37 19.66
N LEU A 1015 -6.06 -2.55 18.75
CA LEU A 1015 -6.77 -1.35 18.25
C LEU A 1015 -7.39 -1.67 16.90
N SER A 1016 -8.70 -1.48 16.77
CA SER A 1016 -9.41 -1.57 15.47
C SER A 1016 -9.56 -0.17 14.88
N ARG A 1017 -9.06 0.04 13.65
CA ARG A 1017 -9.16 1.31 12.91
C ARG A 1017 -9.51 1.04 11.46
N THR A 1018 -9.95 2.05 10.70
CA THR A 1018 -10.25 1.93 9.27
C THR A 1018 -9.30 2.79 8.46
N THR A 1019 -8.68 2.26 7.41
CA THR A 1019 -7.79 3.04 6.54
C THR A 1019 -8.55 4.09 5.71
N PRO A 1020 -7.90 5.20 5.32
CA PRO A 1020 -6.63 5.70 5.84
C PRO A 1020 -6.73 6.08 7.32
N CYS A 1021 -5.74 5.72 8.14
CA CYS A 1021 -5.73 6.08 9.56
C CYS A 1021 -4.34 6.37 10.09
N LEU A 1022 -4.25 7.15 11.18
CA LEU A 1022 -2.99 7.40 11.88
C LEU A 1022 -2.59 6.17 12.69
N LEU A 1023 -1.34 5.72 12.59
CA LEU A 1023 -0.79 4.66 13.42
C LEU A 1023 -0.21 5.21 14.72
N PRO A 1024 -0.26 4.45 15.83
CA PRO A 1024 0.62 4.67 16.99
C PRO A 1024 2.11 4.64 16.59
N PRO A 1025 3.03 5.06 17.49
CA PRO A 1025 4.46 4.95 17.23
C PRO A 1025 4.86 3.50 16.89
N LEU A 1026 5.62 3.29 15.81
CA LEU A 1026 5.99 1.95 15.32
C LEU A 1026 6.79 1.12 16.35
N ASP A 1027 7.41 1.74 17.35
CA ASP A 1027 8.09 1.04 18.46
C ASP A 1027 7.13 0.26 19.36
N GLN A 1028 5.87 0.68 19.40
CA GLN A 1028 4.84 0.14 20.28
C GLN A 1028 3.94 -0.87 19.57
N ILE A 1029 4.17 -1.18 18.29
CA ILE A 1029 3.33 -2.08 17.49
C ILE A 1029 4.03 -3.44 17.36
N SER A 1030 3.30 -4.54 17.56
CA SER A 1030 3.79 -5.89 17.31
C SER A 1030 3.46 -6.34 15.89
N SER A 1031 2.19 -6.29 15.49
CA SER A 1031 1.75 -6.64 14.14
C SER A 1031 0.55 -5.81 13.69
N VAL A 1032 0.39 -5.66 12.37
CA VAL A 1032 -0.74 -5.00 11.72
C VAL A 1032 -1.40 -6.02 10.79
N THR A 1033 -2.70 -6.21 10.95
CA THR A 1033 -3.51 -7.16 10.17
C THR A 1033 -4.65 -6.40 9.52
N THR A 1034 -4.86 -6.60 8.23
CA THR A 1034 -6.03 -6.03 7.53
C THR A 1034 -7.18 -7.01 7.55
N ALA A 1035 -8.40 -6.52 7.72
CA ALA A 1035 -9.64 -7.28 7.56
C ALA A 1035 -10.37 -6.76 6.31
N GLY A 1036 -9.91 -7.19 5.14
CA GLY A 1036 -10.40 -6.83 3.80
C GLY A 1036 -11.84 -7.22 3.51
N GLY A 1037 -12.47 -8.00 4.40
CA GLY A 1037 -13.80 -8.57 4.19
C GLY A 1037 -13.85 -9.41 2.91
N PRO A 1038 -15.01 -9.53 2.24
CA PRO A 1038 -15.14 -10.31 1.01
C PRO A 1038 -14.47 -9.64 -0.20
N GLN A 1039 -14.04 -8.37 -0.10
CA GLN A 1039 -13.56 -7.58 -1.24
C GLN A 1039 -12.05 -7.62 -1.43
N TYR A 1040 -11.26 -7.73 -0.35
CA TYR A 1040 -9.79 -7.69 -0.41
C TYR A 1040 -9.15 -8.83 0.37
N TRP A 1041 -8.01 -9.33 -0.12
CA TRP A 1041 -7.22 -10.31 0.61
C TRP A 1041 -6.58 -9.70 1.85
N ASP A 1042 -6.51 -10.50 2.91
CA ASP A 1042 -5.94 -10.05 4.18
C ASP A 1042 -4.40 -10.11 4.13
N VAL A 1043 -3.75 -9.11 4.72
CA VAL A 1043 -2.29 -9.01 4.84
C VAL A 1043 -1.96 -8.88 6.32
N GLU A 1044 -1.09 -9.77 6.81
CA GLU A 1044 -0.47 -9.65 8.14
C GLU A 1044 0.98 -9.20 8.01
N LEU A 1045 1.32 -8.11 8.68
CA LEU A 1045 2.68 -7.60 8.81
C LEU A 1045 3.16 -7.76 10.25
N ASP A 1046 4.19 -8.58 10.45
CA ASP A 1046 4.89 -8.70 11.72
C ASP A 1046 6.10 -7.74 11.78
N PHE A 1047 6.11 -6.85 12.76
CA PHE A 1047 7.19 -5.89 13.00
C PHE A 1047 8.32 -6.43 13.88
N SER A 1048 8.35 -7.75 14.12
CA SER A 1048 9.52 -8.43 14.67
C SER A 1048 10.72 -8.37 13.71
N ASN A 1049 10.47 -8.32 12.40
CA ASN A 1049 11.51 -8.14 11.39
C ASN A 1049 11.92 -6.65 11.24
N GLU A 1050 13.19 -6.33 11.52
CA GLU A 1050 13.71 -4.96 11.53
C GLU A 1050 13.78 -4.33 10.12
N GLU A 1051 14.03 -5.13 9.08
CA GLU A 1051 14.11 -4.63 7.69
C GLU A 1051 12.75 -4.16 7.18
N LEU A 1052 11.72 -5.00 7.38
CA LEU A 1052 10.33 -4.68 7.07
C LEU A 1052 9.86 -3.44 7.83
N ARG A 1053 10.26 -3.32 9.10
CA ARG A 1053 9.95 -2.15 9.92
C ARG A 1053 10.55 -0.86 9.37
N LYS A 1054 11.78 -0.90 8.85
CA LYS A 1054 12.46 0.26 8.25
C LYS A 1054 11.87 0.66 6.90
N THR A 1055 11.54 -0.31 6.04
CA THR A 1055 10.89 -0.04 4.74
C THR A 1055 9.49 0.51 4.93
N PHE A 1056 8.70 -0.12 5.82
CA PHE A 1056 7.36 0.35 6.16
C PHE A 1056 7.35 1.75 6.78
N ALA A 1057 8.34 2.08 7.62
CA ALA A 1057 8.49 3.43 8.17
C ALA A 1057 8.77 4.51 7.11
N GLN A 1058 9.17 4.14 5.90
CA GLN A 1058 9.35 5.10 4.79
C GLN A 1058 8.08 5.20 3.93
N THR A 1059 7.41 4.08 3.68
CA THR A 1059 6.29 4.01 2.72
C THR A 1059 4.93 4.24 3.36
N HIS A 1060 4.66 3.70 4.56
CA HIS A 1060 3.36 3.68 5.25
C HIS A 1060 2.16 3.26 4.37
N ASN A 1061 2.43 2.54 3.29
CA ASN A 1061 1.43 2.09 2.33
C ASN A 1061 1.27 0.57 2.45
N LEU A 1062 0.02 0.11 2.44
CA LEU A 1062 -0.34 -1.28 2.23
C LEU A 1062 -0.91 -1.39 0.83
N PHE A 1063 -0.46 -2.39 0.08
CA PHE A 1063 -1.12 -2.76 -1.16
C PHE A 1063 -2.03 -3.95 -0.86
N LEU A 1064 -3.29 -3.85 -1.29
CA LEU A 1064 -4.28 -4.89 -1.13
C LEU A 1064 -4.73 -5.34 -2.51
N ARG A 1065 -4.77 -6.66 -2.71
CA ARG A 1065 -5.35 -7.26 -3.90
C ARG A 1065 -6.83 -7.53 -3.67
N ARG A 1066 -7.67 -7.23 -4.67
CA ARG A 1066 -9.08 -7.59 -4.65
C ARG A 1066 -9.24 -9.11 -4.66
N ARG A 1067 -10.19 -9.62 -3.86
CA ARG A 1067 -10.65 -11.00 -4.01
C ARG A 1067 -11.47 -11.09 -5.29
N PRO A 1068 -11.37 -12.19 -6.05
CA PRO A 1068 -12.34 -12.44 -7.11
C PRO A 1068 -13.75 -12.44 -6.49
N PRO A 1069 -14.77 -11.90 -7.18
CA PRO A 1069 -16.13 -11.82 -6.65
C PRO A 1069 -16.63 -13.23 -6.30
N ARG A 1070 -16.68 -13.53 -5.00
CA ARG A 1070 -17.26 -14.75 -4.43
C ARG A 1070 -18.57 -14.34 -3.77
N GLU A 1071 -19.68 -14.60 -4.44
CA GLU A 1071 -21.01 -14.44 -3.85
C GLU A 1071 -21.46 -15.76 -3.26
N GLY A 1072 -21.94 -15.74 -2.02
CA GLY A 1072 -22.79 -16.81 -1.51
C GLY A 1072 -24.15 -16.77 -2.21
N THR A 1073 -24.79 -17.93 -2.32
CA THR A 1073 -26.11 -18.14 -2.96
C THR A 1073 -27.20 -17.14 -2.49
N PHE A 1074 -27.12 -16.70 -1.23
CA PHE A 1074 -28.03 -15.71 -0.65
C PHE A 1074 -27.76 -14.27 -1.13
N THR A 1075 -26.49 -13.89 -1.31
CA THR A 1075 -26.13 -12.54 -1.77
C THR A 1075 -26.40 -12.34 -3.26
N SER A 1076 -26.20 -13.38 -4.06
CA SER A 1076 -26.52 -13.37 -5.50
C SER A 1076 -28.03 -13.27 -5.74
N THR A 1077 -28.85 -13.94 -4.92
CA THR A 1077 -30.31 -13.85 -5.01
C THR A 1077 -30.84 -12.49 -4.55
N LEU A 1078 -30.30 -11.91 -3.48
CA LEU A 1078 -30.66 -10.55 -3.05
C LEU A 1078 -30.28 -9.47 -4.07
N ARG A 1079 -29.13 -9.61 -4.74
CA ARG A 1079 -28.70 -8.66 -5.76
C ARG A 1079 -29.49 -8.80 -7.07
N ALA A 1080 -29.78 -10.04 -7.49
CA ALA A 1080 -30.69 -10.31 -8.60
C ALA A 1080 -32.11 -9.77 -8.34
N LEU A 1081 -32.58 -9.80 -7.09
CA LEU A 1081 -33.86 -9.20 -6.68
C LEU A 1081 -33.83 -7.67 -6.63
N GLY A 1082 -32.66 -7.05 -6.45
CA GLY A 1082 -32.49 -5.60 -6.30
C GLY A 1082 -32.19 -4.83 -7.60
N GLU A 1083 -32.01 -5.52 -8.74
CA GLU A 1083 -31.48 -4.93 -9.98
C GLU A 1083 -32.51 -4.30 -10.92
N GLN A 1084 -33.81 -4.23 -10.57
CA GLN A 1084 -34.79 -3.58 -11.43
C GLN A 1084 -34.59 -2.05 -11.64
N GLU A 1085 -33.59 -1.39 -11.04
CA GLU A 1085 -33.49 0.08 -11.02
C GLU A 1085 -32.14 0.73 -11.40
N LYS A 1086 -31.11 0.02 -11.90
CA LYS A 1086 -29.84 0.67 -12.31
C LYS A 1086 -29.42 0.36 -13.75
N GLY A 1087 -29.03 1.44 -14.45
CA GLY A 1087 -28.87 1.52 -15.90
C GLY A 1087 -28.11 0.39 -16.58
N GLU A 1088 -28.62 0.01 -17.74
CA GLU A 1088 -28.12 -1.02 -18.66
C GLU A 1088 -26.59 -0.90 -18.87
N ASN A 1089 -25.86 -1.96 -18.56
CA ASN A 1089 -24.44 -2.05 -18.89
C ASN A 1089 -24.32 -2.22 -20.43
N PRO A 1090 -23.45 -1.46 -21.12
CA PRO A 1090 -23.37 -1.49 -22.59
C PRO A 1090 -22.89 -2.84 -23.18
N LEU A 1091 -22.45 -3.78 -22.34
CA LEU A 1091 -21.96 -5.11 -22.72
C LEU A 1091 -22.93 -6.25 -22.38
N GLU A 1092 -24.12 -5.94 -21.88
CA GLU A 1092 -25.11 -6.94 -21.44
C GLU A 1092 -25.55 -7.87 -22.57
N TRP A 1093 -25.54 -7.40 -23.82
CA TRP A 1093 -25.83 -8.21 -25.01
C TRP A 1093 -24.86 -9.39 -25.20
N ILE A 1094 -23.61 -9.30 -24.74
CA ILE A 1094 -22.64 -10.41 -24.81
C ILE A 1094 -23.08 -11.57 -23.90
N LEU A 1095 -23.69 -11.24 -22.76
CA LEU A 1095 -24.20 -12.23 -21.79
C LEU A 1095 -25.49 -12.90 -22.26
N SER A 1096 -26.09 -12.45 -23.37
CA SER A 1096 -27.23 -13.11 -24.02
C SER A 1096 -26.85 -14.16 -25.08
N LEU A 1097 -25.55 -14.41 -25.30
CA LEU A 1097 -25.09 -15.50 -26.17
C LEU A 1097 -25.36 -16.86 -25.51
N ASP A 1098 -25.79 -17.86 -26.30
CA ASP A 1098 -26.18 -19.20 -25.82
C ASP A 1098 -25.10 -19.86 -24.93
N ALA A 1099 -23.81 -19.67 -25.25
CA ALA A 1099 -22.68 -20.21 -24.47
C ALA A 1099 -22.46 -19.54 -23.11
N LEU A 1100 -22.97 -18.32 -22.92
CA LEU A 1100 -22.76 -17.48 -21.72
C LEU A 1100 -24.06 -17.24 -20.93
N GLN A 1101 -25.20 -17.69 -21.45
CA GLN A 1101 -26.52 -17.51 -20.85
C GLN A 1101 -26.63 -18.24 -19.50
N ASP A 1102 -26.07 -19.44 -19.43
CA ASP A 1102 -26.05 -20.34 -18.25
C ASP A 1102 -25.13 -19.87 -17.11
N LEU A 1103 -24.41 -18.76 -17.28
CA LEU A 1103 -23.48 -18.26 -16.26
C LEU A 1103 -24.23 -17.64 -15.07
N SER A 1104 -23.77 -17.98 -13.87
CA SER A 1104 -24.22 -17.35 -12.64
C SER A 1104 -23.83 -15.87 -12.61
N TYR A 1105 -24.53 -15.07 -11.80
CA TYR A 1105 -24.25 -13.63 -11.66
C TYR A 1105 -22.80 -13.36 -11.22
N ALA A 1106 -22.25 -14.19 -10.32
CA ALA A 1106 -20.86 -14.08 -9.89
C ALA A 1106 -19.86 -14.37 -11.03
N GLU A 1107 -20.15 -15.33 -11.90
CA GLU A 1107 -19.32 -15.62 -13.08
C GLU A 1107 -19.43 -14.51 -14.13
N LYS A 1108 -20.64 -13.93 -14.32
CA LYS A 1108 -20.86 -12.74 -15.16
C LYS A 1108 -20.08 -11.54 -14.64
N GLY A 1109 -20.09 -11.34 -13.32
CA GLY A 1109 -19.27 -10.33 -12.65
C GLY A 1109 -17.77 -10.57 -12.84
N ALA A 1110 -17.28 -11.80 -12.68
CA ALA A 1110 -15.88 -12.15 -12.89
C ALA A 1110 -15.42 -11.92 -14.35
N LEU A 1111 -16.29 -12.15 -15.33
CA LEU A 1111 -16.03 -11.88 -16.75
C LEU A 1111 -16.02 -10.37 -17.08
N LEU A 1112 -16.90 -9.59 -16.46
CA LEU A 1112 -17.02 -8.15 -16.71
C LEU A 1112 -15.97 -7.32 -15.94
N ASP A 1113 -15.51 -7.79 -14.77
CA ASP A 1113 -14.48 -7.13 -13.96
C ASP A 1113 -13.05 -7.32 -14.54
N ALA A 1114 -12.94 -7.93 -15.74
CA ALA A 1114 -11.71 -8.12 -16.51
C ALA A 1114 -11.13 -6.81 -17.09
N SER A 1115 -11.20 -5.72 -16.33
CA SER A 1115 -10.38 -4.50 -16.51
C SER A 1115 -8.91 -4.72 -16.13
N ASP A 1116 -8.50 -5.98 -15.93
CA ASP A 1116 -7.17 -6.49 -15.59
C ASP A 1116 -6.18 -6.40 -16.76
N GLU A 1117 -6.04 -5.21 -17.38
CA GLU A 1117 -5.14 -4.98 -18.53
C GLU A 1117 -3.65 -5.26 -18.24
N GLN A 1118 -3.24 -5.51 -16.99
CA GLN A 1118 -1.85 -5.84 -16.63
C GLN A 1118 -1.56 -7.35 -16.48
N GLN A 1119 -2.57 -8.22 -16.55
CA GLN A 1119 -2.36 -9.66 -16.59
C GLN A 1119 -3.04 -10.22 -17.84
N GLY A 1120 -2.41 -9.99 -19.00
CA GLY A 1120 -2.73 -10.77 -20.18
C GLY A 1120 -2.56 -12.26 -19.88
N GLY A 1121 -3.66 -13.02 -19.93
CA GLY A 1121 -3.61 -14.46 -20.18
C GLY A 1121 -3.83 -15.43 -19.02
N MET A 1122 -4.49 -15.07 -17.91
CA MET A 1122 -4.86 -16.09 -16.91
C MET A 1122 -6.25 -16.65 -17.19
N GLY A 1123 -6.32 -17.90 -17.69
CA GLY A 1123 -7.57 -18.66 -17.80
C GLY A 1123 -8.34 -18.64 -16.48
N SER A 1124 -9.55 -18.11 -16.51
CA SER A 1124 -10.46 -18.07 -15.37
C SER A 1124 -10.96 -19.48 -15.06
N ALA A 1125 -11.38 -19.73 -13.82
CA ALA A 1125 -12.11 -20.96 -13.48
C ALA A 1125 -13.38 -21.11 -14.36
N VAL A 1126 -13.94 -19.97 -14.82
CA VAL A 1126 -15.06 -19.94 -15.77
C VAL A 1126 -14.61 -20.41 -17.16
N ASP A 1127 -13.45 -20.00 -17.63
CA ASP A 1127 -12.92 -20.40 -18.94
C ASP A 1127 -12.66 -21.90 -18.98
N ALA A 1128 -12.01 -22.42 -17.92
CA ALA A 1128 -11.79 -23.86 -17.76
C ALA A 1128 -13.12 -24.63 -17.69
N ARG A 1129 -14.14 -24.08 -17.02
CA ARG A 1129 -15.49 -24.70 -16.97
C ARG A 1129 -16.13 -24.74 -18.36
N LEU A 1130 -16.09 -23.64 -19.11
CA LEU A 1130 -16.69 -23.53 -20.44
C LEU A 1130 -15.97 -24.41 -21.47
N GLU A 1131 -14.66 -24.53 -21.39
CA GLU A 1131 -13.88 -25.42 -22.26
C GLU A 1131 -14.17 -26.90 -21.98
N MET A 1132 -14.22 -27.28 -20.71
CA MET A 1132 -14.59 -28.63 -20.31
C MET A 1132 -16.04 -28.96 -20.70
N GLU A 1133 -16.95 -28.00 -20.54
CA GLU A 1133 -18.34 -28.13 -20.98
C GLU A 1133 -18.45 -28.34 -22.48
N ARG A 1134 -17.73 -27.52 -23.26
CA ARG A 1134 -17.63 -27.67 -24.71
C ARG A 1134 -17.09 -29.04 -25.10
N GLY A 1135 -16.05 -29.52 -24.41
CA GLY A 1135 -15.49 -30.86 -24.61
C GLY A 1135 -16.48 -31.99 -24.38
N VAL A 1136 -17.34 -31.86 -23.37
CA VAL A 1136 -18.41 -32.83 -23.07
C VAL A 1136 -19.51 -32.81 -24.13
N MET A 1137 -19.94 -31.61 -24.56
CA MET A 1137 -21.01 -31.45 -25.55
C MET A 1137 -20.59 -31.88 -26.97
N GLU A 1138 -19.34 -31.63 -27.35
CA GLU A 1138 -18.81 -32.06 -28.66
C GLU A 1138 -18.64 -33.59 -28.73
N GLY A 1139 -18.47 -34.28 -27.59
CA GLY A 1139 -18.52 -35.76 -27.45
C GLY A 1139 -17.51 -36.57 -28.28
N GLY A 1140 -16.70 -35.90 -29.11
CA GLY A 1140 -15.89 -36.52 -30.16
C GLY A 1140 -14.45 -36.85 -29.77
N ASP A 1141 -13.98 -36.43 -28.60
CA ASP A 1141 -12.59 -36.65 -28.17
C ASP A 1141 -12.52 -37.35 -26.80
N ARG A 1142 -11.95 -38.55 -26.80
CA ARG A 1142 -11.77 -39.40 -25.62
C ARG A 1142 -10.94 -38.72 -24.55
N GLU A 1143 -9.94 -37.94 -24.96
CA GLU A 1143 -8.95 -37.35 -24.04
C GLU A 1143 -9.59 -36.25 -23.18
N ARG A 1144 -10.57 -35.51 -23.74
CA ARG A 1144 -11.37 -34.54 -22.98
C ARG A 1144 -12.29 -35.21 -21.96
N LEU A 1145 -12.84 -36.38 -22.30
CA LEU A 1145 -13.65 -37.18 -21.36
C LEU A 1145 -12.80 -37.81 -20.26
N GLU A 1146 -11.58 -38.26 -20.56
CA GLU A 1146 -10.60 -38.71 -19.56
C GLU A 1146 -10.19 -37.55 -18.64
N GLY A 1147 -10.04 -36.34 -19.17
CA GLY A 1147 -9.85 -35.12 -18.38
C GLY A 1147 -11.04 -34.82 -17.45
N ALA A 1148 -12.28 -34.95 -17.94
CA ALA A 1148 -13.48 -34.77 -17.11
C ALA A 1148 -13.57 -35.82 -15.99
N ARG A 1149 -13.19 -37.08 -16.28
CA ARG A 1149 -13.09 -38.14 -15.27
C ARG A 1149 -12.05 -37.80 -14.19
N LEU A 1150 -10.87 -37.31 -14.58
CA LEU A 1150 -9.83 -36.88 -13.65
C LEU A 1150 -10.36 -35.78 -12.72
N LEU A 1151 -11.07 -34.79 -13.27
CA LEU A 1151 -11.69 -33.72 -12.48
C LEU A 1151 -12.70 -34.26 -11.47
N PHE A 1152 -13.55 -35.21 -11.85
CA PHE A 1152 -14.55 -35.79 -10.94
C PHE A 1152 -13.91 -36.58 -9.80
N GLU A 1153 -12.91 -37.43 -10.11
CA GLU A 1153 -12.19 -38.18 -9.09
C GLU A 1153 -11.34 -37.26 -8.18
N TRP A 1154 -10.76 -36.18 -8.71
CA TRP A 1154 -10.13 -35.13 -7.89
C TRP A 1154 -11.14 -34.41 -7.01
N GLY A 1155 -12.32 -34.12 -7.54
CA GLY A 1155 -13.44 -33.51 -6.81
C GLY A 1155 -13.83 -34.30 -5.56
N ASP A 1156 -13.73 -35.63 -5.64
CA ASP A 1156 -13.99 -36.55 -4.52
C ASP A 1156 -12.78 -36.64 -3.55
N ALA A 1157 -11.55 -36.49 -4.05
CA ALA A 1157 -10.30 -36.63 -3.26
C ALA A 1157 -9.78 -35.33 -2.60
N ARG A 1158 -10.21 -34.15 -3.06
CA ARG A 1158 -9.66 -32.85 -2.61
C ARG A 1158 -9.88 -32.52 -1.12
N GLU A 1159 -10.85 -33.15 -0.45
CA GLU A 1159 -11.12 -32.90 0.98
C GLU A 1159 -9.95 -33.38 1.88
N ASP A 1160 -9.20 -34.40 1.45
CA ASP A 1160 -7.99 -34.87 2.14
C ASP A 1160 -6.90 -33.78 2.18
N LEU A 1161 -6.82 -32.96 1.14
CA LEU A 1161 -5.88 -31.85 1.03
C LEU A 1161 -6.26 -30.66 1.93
N ARG A 1162 -7.56 -30.50 2.24
CA ARG A 1162 -8.06 -29.50 3.18
C ARG A 1162 -7.80 -29.91 4.63
N GLN A 1163 -8.11 -31.16 5.00
CA GLN A 1163 -7.92 -31.66 6.36
C GLN A 1163 -6.45 -31.61 6.78
N SER A 1164 -5.53 -32.00 5.89
CA SER A 1164 -4.09 -31.91 6.13
C SER A 1164 -3.60 -30.46 6.32
N SER A 1165 -4.16 -29.50 5.58
CA SER A 1165 -3.87 -28.06 5.72
C SER A 1165 -4.34 -27.50 7.07
N LEU A 1166 -5.56 -27.84 7.51
CA LEU A 1166 -6.13 -27.40 8.79
C LEU A 1166 -5.31 -27.90 9.99
N THR A 1167 -4.85 -29.15 9.96
CA THR A 1167 -4.00 -29.72 11.03
C THR A 1167 -2.64 -29.03 11.16
N ALA A 1168 -2.03 -28.59 10.05
CA ALA A 1168 -0.77 -27.83 10.07
C ALA A 1168 -0.94 -26.38 10.57
N MET A 1169 -2.11 -25.78 10.33
CA MET A 1169 -2.44 -24.45 10.85
C MET A 1169 -2.59 -24.44 12.37
N THR A 1170 -3.12 -25.51 12.98
CA THR A 1170 -3.21 -25.65 14.44
C THR A 1170 -1.85 -25.82 15.12
N ASP A 1171 -0.91 -26.54 14.49
CA ASP A 1171 0.43 -26.75 15.08
C ASP A 1171 1.29 -25.48 15.06
N SER A 1172 1.06 -24.59 14.07
CA SER A 1172 1.75 -23.29 13.93
C SER A 1172 1.29 -22.24 14.96
N GLN A 1173 0.12 -22.43 15.58
CA GLN A 1173 -0.47 -21.53 16.59
C GLN A 1173 -0.38 -22.08 18.03
N SER A 1174 0.29 -23.21 18.24
CA SER A 1174 0.38 -23.93 19.53
C SER A 1174 1.30 -23.28 20.59
N THR A 1175 1.32 -21.94 20.70
CA THR A 1175 1.93 -21.23 21.85
C THR A 1175 0.93 -20.45 22.69
N ILE A 1176 -0.37 -20.73 22.58
CA ILE A 1176 -1.38 -20.21 23.50
C ILE A 1176 -2.01 -21.42 24.22
N LYS A 1177 -1.46 -21.74 25.40
CA LYS A 1177 -2.16 -22.59 26.37
C LYS A 1177 -3.47 -21.89 26.77
N PRO A 1178 -4.65 -22.53 26.63
CA PRO A 1178 -5.81 -22.08 27.38
C PRO A 1178 -5.58 -22.44 28.85
N ALA A 1179 -5.62 -21.44 29.71
CA ALA A 1179 -5.60 -21.63 31.14
C ALA A 1179 -6.88 -22.36 31.56
N ASN A 1180 -6.71 -23.46 32.29
CA ASN A 1180 -7.76 -24.11 33.07
C ASN A 1180 -8.52 -23.06 33.89
N SER A 1181 -9.81 -22.91 33.61
CA SER A 1181 -10.78 -22.48 34.62
C SER A 1181 -11.79 -23.61 34.78
N GLN A 1182 -11.70 -24.24 35.95
CA GLN A 1182 -12.78 -25.02 36.53
C GLN A 1182 -13.92 -24.03 36.80
N ASP A 1183 -15.09 -24.24 36.21
CA ASP A 1183 -16.34 -24.01 36.94
C ASP A 1183 -17.43 -24.91 36.36
N GLU A 1184 -17.98 -25.72 37.24
CA GLU A 1184 -19.13 -26.58 37.02
C GLU A 1184 -20.39 -25.71 36.97
N SER A 1185 -21.10 -25.68 35.84
CA SER A 1185 -22.54 -25.50 35.86
C SER A 1185 -23.16 -26.08 34.60
N LYS A 1186 -23.90 -27.17 34.79
CA LYS A 1186 -24.87 -27.72 33.83
C LYS A 1186 -25.88 -26.63 33.48
N ASP A 1187 -26.11 -26.40 32.20
CA ASP A 1187 -27.46 -26.19 31.66
C ASP A 1187 -27.46 -26.45 30.15
N ASP A 1188 -28.38 -27.32 29.74
CA ASP A 1188 -28.65 -27.74 28.38
C ASP A 1188 -29.24 -26.58 27.55
N ALA A 1189 -28.57 -26.22 26.45
CA ALA A 1189 -29.19 -25.54 25.31
C ALA A 1189 -28.54 -26.05 24.02
N PRO A 1190 -29.30 -26.38 22.96
CA PRO A 1190 -28.76 -27.01 21.77
C PRO A 1190 -27.90 -26.01 20.99
N ALA A 1191 -26.72 -26.47 20.60
CA ALA A 1191 -25.72 -25.72 19.89
C ALA A 1191 -26.24 -25.15 18.55
N GLN A 1192 -26.04 -23.85 18.38
CA GLN A 1192 -25.99 -23.19 17.08
C GLN A 1192 -24.74 -23.70 16.35
N HIS A 1193 -24.88 -24.77 15.58
CA HIS A 1193 -23.85 -25.30 14.69
C HIS A 1193 -24.02 -24.85 13.23
N GLU A 1194 -25.03 -24.05 12.91
CA GLU A 1194 -25.38 -23.68 11.53
C GLU A 1194 -24.56 -22.50 10.96
N GLU A 1195 -23.87 -21.68 11.76
CA GLU A 1195 -23.12 -20.52 11.22
C GLU A 1195 -21.69 -20.86 10.73
N THR A 1196 -21.18 -22.06 10.98
CA THR A 1196 -19.84 -22.48 10.52
C THR A 1196 -19.82 -23.22 9.18
N GLU A 1197 -20.98 -23.61 8.64
CA GLU A 1197 -21.06 -24.35 7.37
C GLU A 1197 -21.03 -23.42 6.14
N ASP A 1198 -21.48 -22.17 6.25
CA ASP A 1198 -21.48 -21.21 5.13
C ASP A 1198 -20.07 -20.68 4.77
N GLU A 1199 -19.10 -20.73 5.68
CA GLU A 1199 -17.68 -20.49 5.35
C GLU A 1199 -17.02 -21.71 4.67
N ALA A 1200 -17.68 -22.88 4.66
CA ALA A 1200 -17.06 -24.15 4.29
C ALA A 1200 -17.07 -24.46 2.79
N GLU A 1201 -17.94 -23.82 1.98
CA GLU A 1201 -18.02 -24.02 0.52
C GLU A 1201 -17.02 -23.15 -0.28
N GLY A 1202 -16.31 -22.22 0.37
CA GLY A 1202 -15.74 -21.04 -0.31
C GLY A 1202 -14.25 -21.07 -0.69
N VAL A 1203 -13.52 -22.19 -0.57
CA VAL A 1203 -12.04 -22.18 -0.62
C VAL A 1203 -11.43 -22.62 -1.95
N TRP A 1204 -12.13 -23.42 -2.75
CA TRP A 1204 -11.62 -24.03 -3.99
C TRP A 1204 -11.48 -23.05 -5.16
N TRP A 1205 -10.60 -23.34 -6.13
CA TRP A 1205 -10.46 -22.53 -7.35
C TRP A 1205 -11.65 -22.74 -8.29
N MET A 1206 -12.05 -24.01 -8.51
CA MET A 1206 -13.30 -24.38 -9.17
C MET A 1206 -14.33 -24.82 -8.12
N ARG A 1207 -15.56 -24.32 -8.23
CA ARG A 1207 -16.63 -24.61 -7.26
C ARG A 1207 -17.18 -26.02 -7.43
N ASP A 1208 -17.60 -26.60 -6.32
CA ASP A 1208 -18.32 -27.88 -6.22
C ASP A 1208 -19.56 -27.88 -7.11
N SER A 1209 -20.32 -26.78 -7.06
CA SER A 1209 -21.49 -26.57 -7.91
C SER A 1209 -21.16 -26.61 -9.40
N ALA A 1210 -19.97 -26.15 -9.80
CA ALA A 1210 -19.53 -26.19 -11.19
C ALA A 1210 -19.14 -27.62 -11.61
N ILE A 1211 -18.48 -28.37 -10.72
CA ILE A 1211 -18.14 -29.78 -10.96
C ILE A 1211 -19.42 -30.62 -11.06
N GLU A 1212 -20.39 -30.42 -10.17
CA GLU A 1212 -21.69 -31.11 -10.21
C GLU A 1212 -22.52 -30.71 -11.45
N ALA A 1213 -22.47 -29.45 -11.87
CA ALA A 1213 -23.09 -29.03 -13.13
C ALA A 1213 -22.47 -29.75 -14.35
N LEU A 1214 -21.14 -29.91 -14.37
CA LEU A 1214 -20.45 -30.69 -15.40
C LEU A 1214 -20.84 -32.18 -15.35
N LYS A 1215 -20.93 -32.80 -14.17
CA LYS A 1215 -21.45 -34.18 -14.00
C LYS A 1215 -22.87 -34.31 -14.58
N GLY A 1216 -23.74 -33.33 -14.29
CA GLY A 1216 -25.09 -33.26 -14.83
C GLY A 1216 -25.13 -33.13 -16.36
N LYS A 1217 -24.26 -32.30 -16.95
CA LYS A 1217 -24.14 -32.16 -18.42
C LYS A 1217 -23.62 -33.44 -19.08
N VAL A 1218 -22.64 -34.13 -18.48
CA VAL A 1218 -22.18 -35.45 -18.94
C VAL A 1218 -23.34 -36.46 -18.92
N TRP A 1219 -24.14 -36.47 -17.85
CA TRP A 1219 -25.30 -37.36 -17.77
C TRP A 1219 -26.37 -37.05 -18.82
N MET A 1220 -26.63 -35.77 -19.10
CA MET A 1220 -27.56 -35.34 -20.15
C MET A 1220 -27.06 -35.70 -21.55
N ALA A 1221 -25.77 -35.49 -21.83
CA ALA A 1221 -25.15 -35.88 -23.09
C ALA A 1221 -25.21 -37.40 -23.30
N ALA A 1222 -24.95 -38.19 -22.26
CA ALA A 1222 -25.08 -39.65 -22.31
C ALA A 1222 -26.53 -40.09 -22.62
N ARG A 1223 -27.52 -39.41 -22.03
CA ARG A 1223 -28.94 -39.73 -22.21
C ARG A 1223 -29.48 -39.30 -23.58
N GLN A 1224 -28.96 -38.23 -24.15
CA GLN A 1224 -29.25 -37.82 -25.54
C GLN A 1224 -28.69 -38.81 -26.56
N HIS A 1225 -27.61 -39.52 -26.24
CA HIS A 1225 -27.05 -40.58 -27.08
C HIS A 1225 -27.75 -41.95 -26.93
N GLU A 1226 -28.46 -42.19 -25.82
CA GLU A 1226 -29.28 -43.39 -25.62
C GLU A 1226 -30.67 -43.31 -26.29
N GLN A 1227 -31.12 -42.10 -26.65
CA GLN A 1227 -32.35 -41.83 -27.42
C GLN A 1227 -32.05 -41.80 -28.91
#